data_AF-A0A9D5T965-F1
#
_entry.id   AF-A0A9D5T965-F1
#
_cell.length_a   1.000
_cell.length_b   1.000
_cell.length_c   1.000
_cell.angle_alpha   90.00
_cell.angle_beta   90.00
_cell.angle_gamma   90.00
#
_symmetry.space_group_name_H-M   'P 1'
#
loop_
_entity.id
_entity.type
_entity.pdbx_description
1 polymer ?
#
loop_
_entity_poly.entity_id
_entity_poly.type
_entity_poly.pdbx_seq_one_letter_code
_entity_poly.pdbx_strand_id
1 'polypeptide(L)'
;MFMQKMTNKLLSIVMIIALILTIFSVPVAATEIVASGTCGTNVLWELNDEGTLFIKGSGVIADFTQHTFPKYYQKKDLILTAVIGENITRLGNRSFYDLPNLETIVFAENSKLTSIGDGTFLECSNLRSINIPDTVTTIGEDAFYDCSALESVAISPNSHLTSIGNDAFLRCNAISSIYIPEKINTIGSTAFYDCSALTSINVDENNGNYSSCNGILFNKDKTILIQYPANKQETAYSIPTTVLKIEPDAFFNNKNILEINISENVNSIGQYAFCGCEKLSSITFAENCSVETINMFTFGHCYSLTEVTIPMSVKSIERYAFAYCENLQNVSFATGCLLTRIGEGVFMDCKNINEIHLPNKVTQIDSVAFYGCTSLTEISIPVSTTKIDTNAFFNCNVLQNIYYGSIKKDWDLIKISSGNEALLAGTVHYYCEHKNTQNTISIAPTCSSIGCTAGIYCRDCEKYISGHSAIEIDADAHKWDDGTITTTATCKVSGVKTYTCRYNASHKKTENLGVNASYHLNTKNTEAVASTCSEVGYTVGVYCNDCEKYISGHTEIGIDVNAHKWDNGSITTTATCKVSGVKTYTCQHNASHKKTENLGINASNHVNTKNVAEVKATCTTKGYTAGVYCNDCQKYISGHAEIAINPANHMNTKKMPETPATFENVGYTAGVYCNDCKKYISGHVEIPKLVPEFTDSKDAKESGNNIISNNGLTVAQLLSQAGKGAVIKTTDGKSVENATLIGTGMVLTMADGSKKEIVVYGDVDGDGKISAADARQALRASVGLEKFKEDSAKYKAAKRGSVDKLSAADARLILRASVGLEDPKAWMK
;
A
#
# COMPACT_ATOMS: atom_id res chain seq x y z
N MET A 1 -13.11 12.55 -48.36
CA MET A 1 -13.34 12.03 -46.98
C MET A 1 -14.64 12.54 -46.35
N PHE A 2 -14.97 13.83 -46.40
CA PHE A 2 -16.23 14.39 -45.85
C PHE A 2 -17.49 13.81 -46.54
N MET A 3 -17.48 13.68 -47.88
CA MET A 3 -18.55 13.02 -48.64
C MET A 3 -18.67 11.51 -48.39
N GLN A 4 -17.62 10.85 -47.89
CA GLN A 4 -17.60 9.40 -47.65
C GLN A 4 -18.13 9.02 -46.25
N LYS A 5 -18.09 9.96 -45.29
CA LYS A 5 -18.75 9.82 -43.99
C LYS A 5 -20.25 10.14 -44.06
N MET A 6 -20.68 11.07 -44.92
CA MET A 6 -22.11 11.32 -45.19
C MET A 6 -22.79 10.12 -45.88
N THR A 7 -22.11 9.47 -46.82
CA THR A 7 -22.69 8.33 -47.57
C THR A 7 -22.91 7.09 -46.70
N ASN A 8 -22.07 6.83 -45.69
CA ASN A 8 -22.27 5.71 -44.76
C ASN A 8 -23.39 5.96 -43.72
N LYS A 9 -23.59 7.22 -43.29
CA LYS A 9 -24.76 7.59 -42.45
C LYS A 9 -26.07 7.56 -43.25
N LEU A 10 -26.04 8.00 -44.52
CA LEU A 10 -27.16 7.79 -45.44
C LEU A 10 -27.42 6.31 -45.70
N LEU A 11 -26.40 5.45 -45.79
CA LEU A 11 -26.59 4.01 -46.03
C LEU A 11 -27.30 3.29 -44.88
N SER A 12 -27.02 3.65 -43.62
CA SER A 12 -27.73 3.11 -42.45
C SER A 12 -29.18 3.61 -42.36
N ILE A 13 -29.42 4.89 -42.71
CA ILE A 13 -30.76 5.47 -42.80
C ILE A 13 -31.55 4.86 -43.96
N VAL A 14 -30.91 4.62 -45.11
CA VAL A 14 -31.49 3.94 -46.27
C VAL A 14 -31.72 2.45 -45.99
N MET A 15 -30.92 1.78 -45.15
CA MET A 15 -31.18 0.38 -44.76
C MET A 15 -32.33 0.24 -43.75
N ILE A 16 -32.55 1.22 -42.86
CA ILE A 16 -33.72 1.26 -41.96
C ILE A 16 -34.98 1.63 -42.75
N ILE A 17 -34.89 2.59 -43.68
CA ILE A 17 -35.97 2.93 -44.62
C ILE A 17 -36.26 1.75 -45.57
N ALA A 18 -35.25 0.98 -45.99
CA ALA A 18 -35.44 -0.24 -46.79
C ALA A 18 -36.08 -1.38 -45.98
N LEU A 19 -35.76 -1.52 -44.70
CA LEU A 19 -36.42 -2.47 -43.81
C LEU A 19 -37.91 -2.12 -43.64
N ILE A 20 -38.25 -0.83 -43.59
CA ILE A 20 -39.63 -0.31 -43.51
C ILE A 20 -40.37 -0.39 -44.87
N LEU A 21 -39.68 -0.18 -46.00
CA LEU A 21 -40.29 -0.25 -47.35
C LEU A 21 -40.49 -1.68 -47.87
N THR A 22 -39.74 -2.68 -47.39
CA THR A 22 -39.96 -4.08 -47.81
C THR A 22 -41.18 -4.76 -47.19
N ILE A 23 -41.87 -4.10 -46.24
CA ILE A 23 -43.11 -4.59 -45.65
C ILE A 23 -44.30 -4.44 -46.63
N PHE A 24 -44.15 -3.68 -47.73
CA PHE A 24 -45.18 -3.55 -48.77
C PHE A 24 -44.92 -4.42 -50.01
N SER A 25 -44.84 -5.75 -49.86
CA SER A 25 -45.04 -6.67 -51.01
C SER A 25 -45.35 -8.14 -50.67
N VAL A 26 -45.48 -8.50 -49.39
CA VAL A 26 -46.04 -9.79 -48.97
C VAL A 26 -47.47 -9.53 -48.49
N PRO A 27 -48.49 -10.33 -48.85
CA PRO A 27 -49.80 -10.21 -48.23
C PRO A 27 -49.67 -10.61 -46.75
N VAL A 28 -49.41 -9.63 -45.89
CA VAL A 28 -49.45 -9.78 -44.44
C VAL A 28 -50.91 -10.06 -44.07
N ALA A 29 -51.17 -11.11 -43.30
CA ALA A 29 -52.49 -11.32 -42.72
C ALA A 29 -52.88 -10.03 -41.97
N ALA A 30 -54.09 -9.51 -42.22
CA ALA A 30 -54.51 -8.27 -41.58
C ALA A 30 -54.42 -8.42 -40.05
N THR A 31 -53.52 -7.67 -39.40
CA THR A 31 -53.31 -7.68 -37.95
C THR A 31 -54.61 -7.29 -37.24
N GLU A 32 -55.00 -8.02 -36.20
CA GLU A 32 -56.27 -7.78 -35.50
C GLU A 32 -56.16 -6.57 -34.58
N ILE A 33 -57.14 -5.66 -34.61
CA ILE A 33 -57.19 -4.52 -33.67
C ILE A 33 -57.73 -5.01 -32.32
N VAL A 34 -56.89 -4.99 -31.29
CA VAL A 34 -57.23 -5.46 -29.93
C VAL A 34 -57.83 -4.37 -29.05
N ALA A 35 -57.58 -3.09 -29.35
CA ALA A 35 -58.19 -1.96 -28.66
C ALA A 35 -58.15 -0.71 -29.53
N SER A 36 -59.10 0.20 -29.32
CA SER A 36 -59.13 1.49 -30.00
C SER A 36 -59.82 2.56 -29.15
N GLY A 37 -59.64 3.82 -29.51
CA GLY A 37 -60.29 4.92 -28.84
C GLY A 37 -59.85 6.28 -29.38
N THR A 38 -60.08 7.31 -28.58
CA THR A 38 -59.63 8.68 -28.88
C THR A 38 -58.52 9.09 -27.92
N CYS A 39 -57.59 9.92 -28.41
CA CYS A 39 -56.55 10.56 -27.61
C CYS A 39 -56.44 12.08 -27.91
N GLY A 40 -57.45 12.63 -28.57
CA GLY A 40 -57.63 14.05 -28.88
C GLY A 40 -59.00 14.26 -29.54
N THR A 41 -59.37 15.50 -29.82
CA THR A 41 -60.70 15.83 -30.39
C THR A 41 -60.97 15.10 -31.71
N ASN A 42 -59.97 15.07 -32.60
CA ASN A 42 -60.03 14.41 -33.92
C ASN A 42 -58.89 13.39 -34.09
N VAL A 43 -58.36 12.88 -32.98
CA VAL A 43 -57.23 11.96 -32.98
C VAL A 43 -57.67 10.63 -32.39
N LEU A 44 -57.58 9.60 -33.22
CA LEU A 44 -57.96 8.24 -32.92
C LEU A 44 -56.70 7.42 -32.67
N TRP A 45 -56.83 6.37 -31.86
CA TRP A 45 -55.78 5.37 -31.71
C TRP A 45 -56.35 3.97 -31.91
N GLU A 46 -55.54 3.09 -32.48
CA GLU A 46 -55.82 1.66 -32.64
C GLU A 46 -54.56 0.88 -32.26
N LEU A 47 -54.69 -0.10 -31.37
CA LEU A 47 -53.61 -1.02 -31.00
C LEU A 47 -53.90 -2.37 -31.64
N ASN A 48 -52.94 -2.92 -32.38
CA ASN A 48 -53.06 -4.27 -32.92
C ASN A 48 -52.47 -5.34 -31.97
N ASP A 49 -52.74 -6.61 -32.28
CA ASP A 49 -52.27 -7.80 -31.58
C ASP A 49 -50.74 -7.99 -31.62
N GLU A 50 -50.06 -7.36 -32.57
CA GLU A 50 -48.59 -7.30 -32.66
C GLU A 50 -47.95 -6.21 -31.77
N GLY A 51 -48.75 -5.40 -31.06
CA GLY A 51 -48.26 -4.35 -30.17
C GLY A 51 -47.93 -3.01 -30.85
N THR A 52 -48.44 -2.80 -32.07
CA THR A 52 -48.33 -1.52 -32.79
C THR A 52 -49.51 -0.60 -32.46
N LEU A 53 -49.20 0.56 -31.89
CA LEU A 53 -50.15 1.64 -31.62
C LEU A 53 -50.18 2.62 -32.81
N PHE A 54 -51.25 2.60 -33.58
CA PHE A 54 -51.50 3.55 -34.67
C PHE A 54 -52.24 4.78 -34.16
N ILE A 55 -51.63 5.97 -34.29
CA ILE A 55 -52.27 7.26 -34.03
C ILE A 55 -52.72 7.87 -35.37
N LYS A 56 -54.04 8.01 -35.54
CA LYS A 56 -54.70 8.42 -36.78
C LYS A 56 -55.54 9.68 -36.57
N GLY A 57 -56.02 10.24 -37.67
CA GLY A 57 -56.85 11.46 -37.66
C GLY A 57 -56.02 12.71 -37.86
N SER A 58 -56.45 13.83 -37.31
CA SER A 58 -55.81 15.13 -37.52
C SER A 58 -55.79 16.01 -36.28
N GLY A 59 -54.75 16.83 -36.18
CA GLY A 59 -54.58 17.79 -35.09
C GLY A 59 -53.73 17.25 -33.94
N VAL A 60 -54.14 17.54 -32.72
CA VAL A 60 -53.30 17.46 -31.53
C VAL A 60 -53.65 16.22 -30.71
N ILE A 61 -52.64 15.43 -30.30
CA ILE A 61 -52.81 14.49 -29.18
C ILE A 61 -52.92 15.32 -27.90
N ALA A 62 -53.93 15.06 -27.09
CA ALA A 62 -54.23 15.85 -25.90
C ALA A 62 -53.06 15.90 -24.91
N ASP A 63 -53.04 16.97 -24.10
CA ASP A 63 -52.08 17.12 -23.01
C ASP A 63 -52.54 16.35 -21.77
N PHE A 64 -51.59 15.70 -21.10
CA PHE A 64 -51.81 14.87 -19.93
C PHE A 64 -50.96 15.35 -18.75
N THR A 65 -51.47 15.11 -17.54
CA THR A 65 -50.84 15.48 -16.27
C THR A 65 -50.31 14.22 -15.59
N GLN A 66 -49.63 14.38 -14.45
CA GLN A 66 -49.24 13.23 -13.63
C GLN A 66 -50.43 12.41 -13.08
N HIS A 67 -51.67 12.89 -13.27
CA HIS A 67 -52.90 12.25 -12.80
C HIS A 67 -53.85 11.85 -13.94
N THR A 68 -53.52 12.15 -15.19
CA THR A 68 -54.36 11.84 -16.35
C THR A 68 -53.52 11.16 -17.42
N PHE A 69 -54.08 10.16 -18.11
CA PHE A 69 -53.35 9.38 -19.11
C PHE A 69 -54.22 9.10 -20.33
N PRO A 70 -53.63 8.93 -21.53
CA PRO A 70 -54.38 8.47 -22.68
C PRO A 70 -54.94 7.08 -22.44
N LYS A 71 -56.10 6.76 -23.03
CA LYS A 71 -56.79 5.49 -22.76
C LYS A 71 -55.96 4.25 -23.12
N TYR A 72 -55.09 4.34 -24.13
CA TYR A 72 -54.17 3.23 -24.48
C TYR A 72 -53.14 2.93 -23.39
N TYR A 73 -52.90 3.83 -22.44
CA TYR A 73 -51.96 3.60 -21.33
C TYR A 73 -52.37 2.41 -20.45
N GLN A 74 -53.67 2.05 -20.41
CA GLN A 74 -54.14 0.81 -19.76
C GLN A 74 -53.59 -0.48 -20.39
N LYS A 75 -52.99 -0.37 -21.58
CA LYS A 75 -52.35 -1.44 -22.35
C LYS A 75 -50.86 -1.16 -22.58
N LYS A 76 -50.23 -0.30 -21.78
CA LYS A 76 -48.83 0.13 -21.95
C LYS A 76 -47.83 -1.00 -22.12
N ASP A 77 -48.04 -2.11 -21.41
CA ASP A 77 -47.17 -3.29 -21.47
C ASP A 77 -47.23 -4.03 -22.82
N LEU A 78 -48.24 -3.78 -23.64
CA LEU A 78 -48.38 -4.38 -24.97
C LEU A 78 -47.82 -3.48 -26.08
N ILE A 79 -47.51 -2.21 -25.80
CA ILE A 79 -47.13 -1.24 -26.83
C ILE A 79 -45.63 -1.36 -27.08
N LEU A 80 -45.28 -1.91 -28.25
CA LEU A 80 -43.90 -2.08 -28.72
C LEU A 80 -43.49 -0.99 -29.71
N THR A 81 -44.43 -0.54 -30.54
CA THR A 81 -44.18 0.47 -31.58
C THR A 81 -45.31 1.48 -31.62
N ALA A 82 -45.01 2.77 -31.82
CA ALA A 82 -46.00 3.81 -32.09
C ALA A 82 -45.85 4.35 -33.52
N VAL A 83 -46.94 4.38 -34.28
CA VAL A 83 -46.99 4.93 -35.64
C VAL A 83 -47.85 6.20 -35.64
N ILE A 84 -47.23 7.35 -35.95
CA ILE A 84 -47.85 8.67 -35.92
C ILE A 84 -48.28 9.08 -37.33
N GLY A 85 -49.58 9.27 -37.52
CA GLY A 85 -50.17 9.65 -38.81
C GLY A 85 -49.76 11.04 -39.32
N GLU A 86 -49.84 11.22 -40.63
CA GLU A 86 -49.40 12.43 -41.36
C GLU A 86 -49.96 13.74 -40.79
N ASN A 87 -51.26 13.75 -40.45
CA ASN A 87 -51.98 14.98 -40.09
C ASN A 87 -51.94 15.29 -38.58
N ILE A 88 -51.14 14.56 -37.80
CA ILE A 88 -50.90 14.89 -36.40
C ILE A 88 -49.94 16.08 -36.34
N THR A 89 -50.37 17.15 -35.66
CA THR A 89 -49.63 18.42 -35.59
C THR A 89 -48.88 18.62 -34.29
N ARG A 90 -49.28 17.94 -33.20
CA ARG A 90 -48.58 18.00 -31.90
C ARG A 90 -48.74 16.69 -31.13
N LEU A 91 -47.66 16.23 -30.50
CA LEU A 91 -47.72 15.24 -29.42
C LEU A 91 -47.89 16.01 -28.11
N GLY A 92 -49.02 15.81 -27.43
CA GLY A 92 -49.31 16.52 -26.18
C GLY A 92 -48.46 16.03 -25.01
N ASN A 93 -48.44 16.83 -23.94
CA ASN A 93 -47.65 16.54 -22.75
C ASN A 93 -47.97 15.16 -22.20
N ARG A 94 -46.94 14.39 -21.81
CA ARG A 94 -47.04 13.01 -21.28
C ARG A 94 -47.87 12.03 -22.14
N SER A 95 -48.02 12.29 -23.44
CA SER A 95 -48.84 11.41 -24.30
C SER A 95 -48.29 10.00 -24.47
N PHE A 96 -46.97 9.78 -24.39
CA PHE A 96 -46.36 8.45 -24.40
C PHE A 96 -45.52 8.23 -23.13
N TYR A 97 -45.94 8.80 -22.00
CA TYR A 97 -45.27 8.62 -20.72
C TYR A 97 -45.22 7.15 -20.32
N ASP A 98 -44.08 6.70 -19.78
CA ASP A 98 -43.87 5.39 -19.14
C ASP A 98 -44.51 4.23 -19.92
N LEU A 99 -44.15 4.13 -21.21
CA LEU A 99 -44.48 2.95 -22.02
C LEU A 99 -43.29 1.98 -21.95
N PRO A 100 -43.31 1.00 -21.04
CA PRO A 100 -42.11 0.28 -20.63
C PRO A 100 -41.53 -0.59 -21.73
N ASN A 101 -42.32 -1.00 -22.74
CA ASN A 101 -41.86 -1.85 -23.84
C ASN A 101 -41.79 -1.13 -25.18
N LEU A 102 -42.00 0.19 -25.22
CA LEU A 102 -41.94 0.95 -26.47
C LEU A 102 -40.51 1.00 -26.98
N GLU A 103 -40.23 0.36 -28.11
CA GLU A 103 -38.88 0.27 -28.69
C GLU A 103 -38.61 1.34 -29.75
N THR A 104 -39.65 1.75 -30.50
CA THR A 104 -39.51 2.66 -31.63
C THR A 104 -40.77 3.48 -31.91
N ILE A 105 -40.57 4.64 -32.53
CA ILE A 105 -41.64 5.51 -33.02
C ILE A 105 -41.40 5.85 -34.48
N VAL A 106 -42.45 5.69 -35.28
CA VAL A 106 -42.44 5.92 -36.72
C VAL A 106 -43.39 7.07 -37.06
N PHE A 107 -42.85 8.13 -37.66
CA PHE A 107 -43.66 9.21 -38.22
C PHE A 107 -43.93 8.95 -39.70
N ALA A 108 -45.13 9.30 -40.17
CA ALA A 108 -45.44 9.28 -41.60
C ALA A 108 -44.49 10.19 -42.42
N GLU A 109 -44.21 9.81 -43.68
CA GLU A 109 -43.23 10.49 -44.56
C GLU A 109 -43.46 12.01 -44.70
N ASN A 110 -44.73 12.44 -44.77
CA ASN A 110 -45.12 13.85 -44.87
C ASN A 110 -45.65 14.43 -43.54
N SER A 111 -45.04 14.03 -42.41
CA SER A 111 -45.49 14.43 -41.08
C SER A 111 -45.67 15.95 -40.94
N LYS A 112 -46.85 16.36 -40.46
CA LYS A 112 -47.19 17.76 -40.14
C LYS A 112 -46.90 18.11 -38.68
N LEU A 113 -46.13 17.29 -37.98
CA LEU A 113 -45.81 17.46 -36.57
C LEU A 113 -44.95 18.71 -36.36
N THR A 114 -45.41 19.65 -35.53
CA THR A 114 -44.68 20.88 -35.23
C THR A 114 -44.08 20.88 -33.83
N SER A 115 -44.55 20.04 -32.91
CA SER A 115 -44.09 20.06 -31.52
C SER A 115 -44.22 18.71 -30.81
N ILE A 116 -43.24 18.43 -29.96
CA ILE A 116 -43.23 17.35 -28.97
C ILE A 116 -43.37 18.01 -27.60
N GLY A 117 -44.48 17.74 -26.90
CA GLY A 117 -44.80 18.34 -25.60
C GLY A 117 -43.95 17.82 -24.44
N ASP A 118 -44.19 18.40 -23.26
CA ASP A 118 -43.40 18.12 -22.06
C ASP A 118 -43.65 16.68 -21.57
N GLY A 119 -42.57 15.99 -21.19
CA GLY A 119 -42.61 14.63 -20.70
C GLY A 119 -43.21 13.61 -21.68
N THR A 120 -43.25 13.92 -22.98
CA THR A 120 -43.95 13.08 -23.98
C THR A 120 -43.50 11.63 -23.92
N PHE A 121 -42.21 11.35 -23.80
CA PHE A 121 -41.62 10.01 -23.70
C PHE A 121 -40.91 9.77 -22.36
N LEU A 122 -41.24 10.56 -21.33
CA LEU A 122 -40.62 10.42 -20.01
C LEU A 122 -40.75 8.97 -19.52
N GLU A 123 -39.65 8.39 -19.03
CA GLU A 123 -39.53 6.99 -18.56
C GLU A 123 -39.81 5.90 -19.61
N CYS A 124 -39.79 6.21 -20.92
CA CYS A 124 -39.78 5.19 -21.99
C CYS A 124 -38.42 4.46 -22.06
N SER A 125 -38.10 3.69 -21.03
CA SER A 125 -36.78 3.10 -20.80
C SER A 125 -36.28 2.12 -21.87
N ASN A 126 -37.18 1.57 -22.70
CA ASN A 126 -36.82 0.69 -23.83
C ASN A 126 -36.81 1.37 -25.21
N LEU A 127 -37.12 2.68 -25.29
CA LEU A 127 -37.10 3.41 -26.57
C LEU A 127 -35.66 3.51 -27.07
N ARG A 128 -35.35 2.89 -28.23
CA ARG A 128 -33.98 2.80 -28.76
C ARG A 128 -33.62 3.90 -29.73
N SER A 129 -34.58 4.33 -30.55
CA SER A 129 -34.33 5.33 -31.57
C SER A 129 -35.57 6.13 -31.92
N ILE A 130 -35.37 7.39 -32.28
CA ILE A 130 -36.41 8.26 -32.82
C ILE A 130 -35.87 9.13 -33.95
N ASN A 131 -36.65 9.27 -35.02
CA ASN A 131 -36.37 10.23 -36.09
C ASN A 131 -37.29 11.44 -35.93
N ILE A 132 -36.72 12.59 -35.58
CA ILE A 132 -37.49 13.82 -35.38
C ILE A 132 -37.80 14.43 -36.75
N PRO A 133 -39.08 14.59 -37.14
CA PRO A 133 -39.43 15.21 -38.43
C PRO A 133 -38.89 16.64 -38.55
N ASP A 134 -38.47 17.03 -39.76
CA ASP A 134 -37.89 18.36 -40.03
C ASP A 134 -38.87 19.50 -39.71
N THR A 135 -40.18 19.21 -39.69
CA THR A 135 -41.27 20.14 -39.35
C THR A 135 -41.37 20.50 -37.87
N VAL A 136 -40.75 19.71 -36.98
CA VAL A 136 -40.79 19.95 -35.53
C VAL A 136 -39.96 21.19 -35.19
N THR A 137 -40.57 22.12 -34.45
CA THR A 137 -39.94 23.36 -33.98
C THR A 137 -39.51 23.29 -32.52
N THR A 138 -40.16 22.46 -31.70
CA THR A 138 -39.90 22.42 -30.25
C THR A 138 -39.90 20.99 -29.70
N ILE A 139 -38.93 20.69 -28.85
CA ILE A 139 -38.91 19.54 -27.92
C ILE A 139 -39.11 20.09 -26.51
N GLY A 140 -40.16 19.62 -25.82
CA GLY A 140 -40.56 20.10 -24.49
C GLY A 140 -39.63 19.71 -23.35
N GLU A 141 -39.95 20.20 -22.16
CA GLU A 141 -39.28 19.86 -20.90
C GLU A 141 -39.47 18.37 -20.59
N ASP A 142 -38.44 17.69 -20.08
CA ASP A 142 -38.44 16.25 -19.78
C ASP A 142 -38.83 15.31 -20.94
N ALA A 143 -38.87 15.78 -22.19
CA ALA A 143 -39.53 15.06 -23.30
C ALA A 143 -39.02 13.62 -23.50
N PHE A 144 -37.74 13.35 -23.23
CA PHE A 144 -37.10 12.04 -23.25
C PHE A 144 -36.38 11.72 -21.93
N TYR A 145 -36.80 12.33 -20.83
CA TYR A 145 -36.23 12.06 -19.50
C TYR A 145 -36.27 10.55 -19.20
N ASP A 146 -35.15 9.99 -18.77
CA ASP A 146 -34.94 8.56 -18.45
C ASP A 146 -35.36 7.57 -19.56
N CYS A 147 -35.26 8.00 -20.83
CA CYS A 147 -35.22 7.08 -21.98
C CYS A 147 -33.85 6.38 -22.05
N SER A 148 -33.56 5.56 -21.03
CA SER A 148 -32.21 5.04 -20.77
C SER A 148 -31.63 4.15 -21.89
N ALA A 149 -32.46 3.48 -22.69
CA ALA A 149 -32.04 2.72 -23.87
C ALA A 149 -31.95 3.55 -25.18
N LEU A 150 -32.19 4.87 -25.15
CA LEU A 150 -32.20 5.71 -26.35
C LEU A 150 -30.78 5.87 -26.93
N GLU A 151 -30.45 5.05 -27.91
CA GLU A 151 -29.15 5.01 -28.57
C GLU A 151 -28.99 6.16 -29.58
N SER A 152 -30.09 6.57 -30.24
CA SER A 152 -30.02 7.60 -31.28
C SER A 152 -31.27 8.49 -31.40
N VAL A 153 -31.02 9.79 -31.56
CA VAL A 153 -32.02 10.80 -31.91
C VAL A 153 -31.58 11.39 -33.24
N ALA A 154 -32.28 11.05 -34.31
CA ALA A 154 -31.96 11.58 -35.63
C ALA A 154 -32.61 12.95 -35.82
N ILE A 155 -31.76 13.97 -35.99
CA ILE A 155 -32.13 15.35 -36.31
C ILE A 155 -31.41 15.71 -37.62
N SER A 156 -32.19 16.10 -38.63
CA SER A 156 -31.69 16.53 -39.94
C SER A 156 -31.00 17.91 -39.87
N PRO A 157 -29.99 18.18 -40.71
CA PRO A 157 -29.45 19.53 -40.90
C PRO A 157 -30.50 20.58 -41.30
N ASN A 158 -31.56 20.16 -42.00
CA ASN A 158 -32.64 21.05 -42.45
C ASN A 158 -33.75 21.21 -41.40
N SER A 159 -33.56 20.69 -40.17
CA SER A 159 -34.56 20.73 -39.11
C SER A 159 -35.02 22.17 -38.80
N HIS A 160 -36.31 22.32 -38.51
CA HIS A 160 -36.91 23.58 -38.06
C HIS A 160 -36.87 23.76 -36.54
N LEU A 161 -36.17 22.89 -35.81
CA LEU A 161 -36.06 22.99 -34.35
C LEU A 161 -35.44 24.32 -33.93
N THR A 162 -36.16 25.04 -33.06
CA THR A 162 -35.74 26.29 -32.44
C THR A 162 -35.41 26.12 -30.96
N SER A 163 -35.96 25.11 -30.28
CA SER A 163 -35.71 24.89 -28.86
C SER A 163 -35.72 23.41 -28.42
N ILE A 164 -34.84 23.10 -27.47
CA ILE A 164 -34.82 21.88 -26.64
C ILE A 164 -35.10 22.32 -25.20
N GLY A 165 -36.09 21.73 -24.54
CA GLY A 165 -36.52 22.07 -23.18
C GLY A 165 -35.52 21.67 -22.09
N ASN A 166 -35.80 22.09 -20.85
CA ASN A 166 -35.04 21.65 -19.69
C ASN A 166 -35.14 20.14 -19.54
N ASP A 167 -34.06 19.49 -19.10
CA ASP A 167 -34.04 18.05 -18.80
C ASP A 167 -34.49 17.13 -19.95
N ALA A 168 -34.56 17.66 -21.19
CA ALA A 168 -35.22 16.99 -22.30
C ALA A 168 -34.62 15.61 -22.64
N PHE A 169 -33.32 15.41 -22.42
CA PHE A 169 -32.64 14.11 -22.55
C PHE A 169 -31.94 13.68 -21.26
N LEU A 170 -32.39 14.17 -20.10
CA LEU A 170 -31.81 13.80 -18.81
C LEU A 170 -31.84 12.28 -18.63
N ARG A 171 -30.72 11.68 -18.21
CA ARG A 171 -30.56 10.21 -18.01
C ARG A 171 -30.83 9.36 -19.26
N CYS A 172 -30.71 9.92 -20.47
CA CYS A 172 -30.62 9.16 -21.71
C CYS A 172 -29.26 8.42 -21.81
N ASN A 173 -29.09 7.37 -21.01
CA ASN A 173 -27.81 6.74 -20.75
C ASN A 173 -27.15 6.06 -21.95
N ALA A 174 -27.90 5.70 -22.99
CA ALA A 174 -27.38 5.04 -24.19
C ALA A 174 -27.00 6.00 -25.33
N ILE A 175 -27.36 7.29 -25.26
CA ILE A 175 -27.18 8.20 -26.39
C ILE A 175 -25.69 8.52 -26.61
N SER A 176 -25.15 8.16 -27.77
CA SER A 176 -23.71 8.33 -28.04
C SER A 176 -23.35 9.69 -28.65
N SER A 177 -24.29 10.32 -29.37
CA SER A 177 -24.08 11.62 -30.00
C SER A 177 -25.37 12.37 -30.27
N ILE A 178 -25.33 13.70 -30.20
CA ILE A 178 -26.45 14.60 -30.52
C ILE A 178 -25.99 15.64 -31.55
N TYR A 179 -26.90 16.05 -32.45
CA TYR A 179 -26.66 17.11 -33.41
C TYR A 179 -27.62 18.28 -33.18
N ILE A 180 -27.08 19.49 -33.09
CA ILE A 180 -27.80 20.74 -32.88
C ILE A 180 -27.88 21.48 -34.23
N PRO A 181 -29.07 21.60 -34.86
CA PRO A 181 -29.22 22.22 -36.18
C PRO A 181 -29.09 23.76 -36.13
N GLU A 182 -29.02 24.39 -37.31
CA GLU A 182 -28.81 25.84 -37.49
C GLU A 182 -29.78 26.70 -36.67
N LYS A 183 -31.05 26.34 -36.63
CA LYS A 183 -32.13 27.18 -36.09
C LYS A 183 -32.29 27.10 -34.57
N ILE A 184 -31.58 26.23 -33.86
CA ILE A 184 -31.70 26.14 -32.40
C ILE A 184 -31.22 27.46 -31.75
N ASN A 185 -32.12 28.11 -31.02
CA ASN A 185 -31.89 29.32 -30.26
C ASN A 185 -31.71 29.03 -28.76
N THR A 186 -32.35 27.97 -28.26
CA THR A 186 -32.40 27.66 -26.83
C THR A 186 -32.21 26.16 -26.59
N ILE A 187 -31.30 25.83 -25.69
CA ILE A 187 -31.13 24.53 -25.06
C ILE A 187 -31.37 24.75 -23.57
N GLY A 188 -32.36 24.06 -23.01
CA GLY A 188 -32.72 24.18 -21.60
C GLY A 188 -31.61 23.71 -20.66
N SER A 189 -31.71 24.13 -19.39
CA SER A 189 -30.81 23.67 -18.34
C SER A 189 -30.83 22.15 -18.26
N THR A 190 -29.66 21.55 -18.00
CA THR A 190 -29.51 20.11 -17.74
C THR A 190 -30.08 19.19 -18.83
N ALA A 191 -30.33 19.70 -20.04
CA ALA A 191 -30.93 18.95 -21.15
C ALA A 191 -30.17 17.66 -21.53
N PHE A 192 -28.87 17.59 -21.26
CA PHE A 192 -28.02 16.42 -21.52
C PHE A 192 -27.38 15.84 -20.24
N TYR A 193 -27.95 16.15 -19.08
CA TYR A 193 -27.47 15.69 -17.79
C TYR A 193 -27.52 14.17 -17.68
N ASP A 194 -26.45 13.56 -17.16
CA ASP A 194 -26.30 12.11 -16.99
C ASP A 194 -26.54 11.29 -18.27
N CYS A 195 -26.29 11.87 -19.45
CA CYS A 195 -26.19 11.14 -20.72
C CYS A 195 -24.87 10.35 -20.77
N SER A 196 -24.79 9.27 -19.99
CA SER A 196 -23.52 8.66 -19.62
C SER A 196 -22.77 7.91 -20.74
N ALA A 197 -23.38 7.69 -21.91
CA ALA A 197 -22.71 7.19 -23.12
C ALA A 197 -22.29 8.31 -24.12
N LEU A 198 -22.65 9.56 -23.85
CA LEU A 198 -22.45 10.66 -24.80
C LEU A 198 -20.97 10.93 -25.02
N THR A 199 -20.57 10.88 -26.29
CA THR A 199 -19.17 11.10 -26.72
C THR A 199 -18.98 12.41 -27.48
N SER A 200 -20.05 12.96 -28.06
CA SER A 200 -20.00 14.22 -28.82
C SER A 200 -21.37 14.90 -28.95
N ILE A 201 -21.39 16.22 -28.81
CA ILE A 201 -22.46 17.10 -29.25
C ILE A 201 -21.92 17.93 -30.42
N ASN A 202 -22.51 17.75 -31.60
CA ASN A 202 -22.12 18.47 -32.80
C ASN A 202 -23.12 19.60 -33.05
N VAL A 203 -22.64 20.74 -33.53
CA VAL A 203 -23.47 21.92 -33.81
C VAL A 203 -23.27 22.31 -35.26
N ASP A 204 -24.35 22.70 -35.93
CA ASP A 204 -24.27 23.27 -37.27
C ASP A 204 -23.38 24.52 -37.30
N GLU A 205 -22.56 24.67 -38.33
CA GLU A 205 -21.62 25.79 -38.44
C GLU A 205 -22.32 27.16 -38.51
N ASN A 206 -23.54 27.18 -39.06
CA ASN A 206 -24.36 28.38 -39.22
C ASN A 206 -25.22 28.68 -37.98
N ASN A 207 -25.24 27.81 -36.96
CA ASN A 207 -25.99 28.10 -35.74
C ASN A 207 -25.49 29.40 -35.09
N GLY A 208 -26.40 30.33 -34.80
CA GLY A 208 -26.07 31.67 -34.30
C GLY A 208 -25.79 31.74 -32.79
N ASN A 209 -26.14 30.72 -32.01
CA ASN A 209 -26.14 30.76 -30.54
C ASN A 209 -25.17 29.77 -29.89
N TYR A 210 -24.86 28.68 -30.59
CA TYR A 210 -24.05 27.57 -30.09
C TYR A 210 -22.89 27.26 -31.03
N SER A 211 -21.87 26.59 -30.49
CA SER A 211 -20.79 26.02 -31.28
C SER A 211 -20.30 24.72 -30.67
N SER A 212 -19.67 23.88 -31.48
CA SER A 212 -19.01 22.66 -31.01
C SER A 212 -17.51 22.72 -31.31
N CYS A 213 -16.68 22.36 -30.32
CA CYS A 213 -15.26 22.15 -30.50
C CYS A 213 -14.92 20.72 -30.10
N ASN A 214 -14.52 19.87 -31.05
CA ASN A 214 -14.22 18.45 -30.82
C ASN A 214 -15.35 17.69 -30.07
N GLY A 215 -16.61 18.03 -30.36
CA GLY A 215 -17.78 17.42 -29.74
C GLY A 215 -18.19 17.99 -28.38
N ILE A 216 -17.53 19.05 -27.89
CA ILE A 216 -17.91 19.75 -26.65
C ILE A 216 -18.80 20.94 -27.01
N LEU A 217 -19.91 21.11 -26.28
CA LEU A 217 -20.89 22.16 -26.53
C LEU A 217 -20.52 23.47 -25.82
N PHE A 218 -20.53 24.55 -26.57
CA PHE A 218 -20.34 25.91 -26.11
C PHE A 218 -21.45 26.84 -26.62
N ASN A 219 -21.53 28.04 -26.06
CA ASN A 219 -22.17 29.14 -26.78
C ASN A 219 -21.35 29.52 -28.05
N LYS A 220 -21.92 30.38 -28.90
CA LYS A 220 -21.32 30.72 -30.21
C LYS A 220 -19.89 31.26 -30.07
N ASP A 221 -19.69 32.17 -29.11
CA ASP A 221 -18.41 32.84 -28.88
C ASP A 221 -17.42 32.01 -28.05
N LYS A 222 -17.82 30.82 -27.59
CA LYS A 222 -17.03 29.93 -26.71
C LYS A 222 -16.59 30.59 -25.40
N THR A 223 -17.41 31.50 -24.89
CA THR A 223 -17.27 32.13 -23.58
C THR A 223 -17.97 31.36 -22.47
N ILE A 224 -18.85 30.42 -22.82
CA ILE A 224 -19.55 29.52 -21.89
C ILE A 224 -19.35 28.08 -22.37
N LEU A 225 -18.76 27.24 -21.53
CA LEU A 225 -18.75 25.78 -21.71
C LEU A 225 -20.05 25.23 -21.13
N ILE A 226 -20.89 24.68 -21.99
CA ILE A 226 -22.26 24.27 -21.64
C ILE A 226 -22.28 22.79 -21.25
N GLN A 227 -21.70 21.92 -22.08
CA GLN A 227 -21.68 20.48 -21.81
C GLN A 227 -20.44 19.82 -22.38
N TYR A 228 -19.70 19.16 -21.51
CA TYR A 228 -18.69 18.18 -21.85
C TYR A 228 -19.34 16.77 -21.87
N PRO A 229 -19.25 16.00 -22.97
CA PRO A 229 -19.84 14.66 -23.03
C PRO A 229 -19.20 13.69 -22.02
N ALA A 230 -20.02 13.06 -21.18
CA ALA A 230 -19.56 12.24 -20.05
C ALA A 230 -18.68 11.04 -20.45
N ASN A 231 -18.83 10.51 -21.67
CA ASN A 231 -18.04 9.39 -22.20
C ASN A 231 -17.07 9.80 -23.32
N LYS A 232 -16.76 11.09 -23.45
CA LYS A 232 -15.67 11.53 -24.32
C LYS A 232 -14.34 10.92 -23.84
N GLN A 233 -13.53 10.44 -24.79
CA GLN A 233 -12.39 9.55 -24.51
C GLN A 233 -11.10 10.27 -24.09
N GLU A 234 -11.08 11.61 -24.15
CA GLU A 234 -9.92 12.39 -23.72
C GLU A 234 -9.74 12.28 -22.20
N THR A 235 -8.51 12.09 -21.76
CA THR A 235 -8.17 11.89 -20.34
C THR A 235 -7.66 13.16 -19.66
N ALA A 236 -7.37 14.22 -20.42
CA ALA A 236 -6.95 15.51 -19.90
C ALA A 236 -7.62 16.60 -20.72
N TYR A 237 -8.08 17.66 -20.06
CA TYR A 237 -8.72 18.78 -20.74
C TYR A 237 -8.33 20.12 -20.10
N SER A 238 -7.73 20.98 -20.92
CA SER A 238 -7.50 22.37 -20.57
C SER A 238 -8.66 23.21 -21.07
N ILE A 239 -9.34 23.87 -20.13
CA ILE A 239 -10.42 24.80 -20.46
C ILE A 239 -9.83 25.91 -21.34
N PRO A 240 -10.39 26.20 -22.54
CA PRO A 240 -9.86 27.25 -23.40
C PRO A 240 -9.92 28.62 -22.74
N THR A 241 -8.91 29.47 -22.98
CA THR A 241 -8.85 30.82 -22.41
C THR A 241 -10.00 31.74 -22.84
N THR A 242 -10.75 31.39 -23.89
CA THR A 242 -11.97 32.11 -24.28
C THR A 242 -13.11 31.91 -23.27
N VAL A 243 -13.10 30.81 -22.51
CA VAL A 243 -14.16 30.45 -21.57
C VAL A 243 -14.09 31.33 -20.33
N LEU A 244 -15.22 31.97 -20.03
CA LEU A 244 -15.44 32.78 -18.85
C LEU A 244 -16.25 32.02 -17.80
N LYS A 245 -17.16 31.13 -18.24
CA LYS A 245 -18.08 30.39 -17.39
C LYS A 245 -18.16 28.92 -17.77
N ILE A 246 -18.23 28.06 -16.77
CA ILE A 246 -18.58 26.63 -16.90
C ILE A 246 -19.99 26.49 -16.32
N GLU A 247 -20.95 26.02 -17.12
CA GLU A 247 -22.33 25.82 -16.67
C GLU A 247 -22.43 24.77 -15.54
N PRO A 248 -23.52 24.77 -14.75
CA PRO A 248 -23.83 23.67 -13.85
C PRO A 248 -23.78 22.32 -14.57
N ASP A 249 -23.25 21.32 -13.87
CA ASP A 249 -23.22 19.92 -14.32
C ASP A 249 -22.46 19.65 -15.64
N ALA A 250 -21.69 20.63 -16.14
CA ALA A 250 -21.07 20.54 -17.46
C ALA A 250 -20.15 19.32 -17.67
N PHE A 251 -19.52 18.80 -16.61
CA PHE A 251 -18.70 17.58 -16.61
C PHE A 251 -19.27 16.49 -15.69
N PHE A 252 -20.53 16.60 -15.25
CA PHE A 252 -21.14 15.65 -14.33
C PHE A 252 -20.96 14.19 -14.77
N ASN A 253 -20.60 13.31 -13.83
CA ASN A 253 -20.35 11.88 -14.06
C ASN A 253 -19.37 11.58 -15.21
N ASN A 254 -18.37 12.43 -15.46
CA ASN A 254 -17.39 12.15 -16.50
C ASN A 254 -16.60 10.87 -16.20
N LYS A 255 -16.54 9.96 -17.19
CA LYS A 255 -16.01 8.60 -17.04
C LYS A 255 -14.52 8.46 -17.35
N ASN A 256 -13.87 9.48 -17.91
CA ASN A 256 -12.54 9.33 -18.52
C ASN A 256 -11.52 10.40 -18.14
N ILE A 257 -11.95 11.61 -17.78
CA ILE A 257 -11.05 12.71 -17.44
C ILE A 257 -10.30 12.39 -16.15
N LEU A 258 -8.98 12.53 -16.22
CA LEU A 258 -8.02 12.40 -15.13
C LEU A 258 -7.49 13.76 -14.67
N GLU A 259 -7.43 14.74 -15.58
CA GLU A 259 -6.85 16.06 -15.34
C GLU A 259 -7.70 17.18 -15.95
N ILE A 260 -8.00 18.21 -15.15
CA ILE A 260 -8.63 19.45 -15.60
C ILE A 260 -7.73 20.64 -15.29
N ASN A 261 -7.49 21.46 -16.31
CA ASN A 261 -6.76 22.73 -16.16
C ASN A 261 -7.72 23.90 -16.38
N ILE A 262 -8.06 24.62 -15.30
CA ILE A 262 -8.93 25.80 -15.31
C ILE A 262 -8.11 27.02 -15.75
N SER A 263 -8.44 27.60 -16.89
CA SER A 263 -7.74 28.77 -17.45
C SER A 263 -7.97 30.07 -16.66
N GLU A 264 -7.11 31.06 -16.87
CA GLU A 264 -7.07 32.34 -16.17
C GLU A 264 -8.37 33.17 -16.26
N ASN A 265 -9.10 33.06 -17.38
CA ASN A 265 -10.29 33.88 -17.65
C ASN A 265 -11.59 33.30 -17.07
N VAL A 266 -11.56 32.06 -16.57
CA VAL A 266 -12.72 31.46 -15.92
C VAL A 266 -12.99 32.21 -14.62
N ASN A 267 -14.17 32.83 -14.52
CA ASN A 267 -14.63 33.57 -13.33
C ASN A 267 -15.83 32.93 -12.65
N SER A 268 -16.46 31.92 -13.27
CA SER A 268 -17.60 31.19 -12.72
C SER A 268 -17.55 29.72 -13.09
N ILE A 269 -17.71 28.85 -12.08
CA ILE A 269 -17.86 27.40 -12.24
C ILE A 269 -19.17 27.00 -11.58
N GLY A 270 -20.11 26.43 -12.34
CA GLY A 270 -21.42 26.05 -11.84
C GLY A 270 -21.40 25.02 -10.71
N GLN A 271 -22.52 24.93 -10.00
CA GLN A 271 -22.78 23.84 -9.05
C GLN A 271 -22.67 22.48 -9.76
N TYR A 272 -22.17 21.47 -9.06
CA TYR A 272 -22.01 20.09 -9.56
C TYR A 272 -21.17 19.96 -10.86
N ALA A 273 -20.47 21.01 -11.31
CA ALA A 273 -19.83 21.04 -12.61
C ALA A 273 -18.90 19.85 -12.88
N PHE A 274 -18.19 19.35 -11.87
CA PHE A 274 -17.32 18.16 -11.95
C PHE A 274 -17.76 17.06 -10.97
N CYS A 275 -18.99 17.11 -10.46
CA CYS A 275 -19.48 16.11 -9.52
C CYS A 275 -19.50 14.71 -10.16
N GLY A 276 -19.02 13.70 -9.43
CA GLY A 276 -18.98 12.31 -9.90
C GLY A 276 -17.96 12.04 -11.00
N CYS A 277 -16.99 12.93 -11.23
CA CYS A 277 -15.84 12.63 -12.09
C CYS A 277 -14.91 11.63 -11.39
N GLU A 278 -15.30 10.36 -11.32
CA GLU A 278 -14.68 9.37 -10.43
C GLU A 278 -13.19 9.15 -10.70
N LYS A 279 -12.73 9.37 -11.94
CA LYS A 279 -11.32 9.24 -12.34
C LYS A 279 -10.52 10.54 -12.28
N LEU A 280 -11.16 11.68 -12.01
CA LEU A 280 -10.48 12.98 -11.92
C LEU A 280 -9.50 12.93 -10.74
N SER A 281 -8.21 12.99 -11.06
CA SER A 281 -7.10 12.83 -10.12
C SER A 281 -6.39 14.14 -9.80
N SER A 282 -6.45 15.11 -10.73
CA SER A 282 -5.80 16.40 -10.60
C SER A 282 -6.67 17.53 -11.19
N ILE A 283 -6.74 18.63 -10.44
CA ILE A 283 -7.36 19.88 -10.87
C ILE A 283 -6.32 20.99 -10.65
N THR A 284 -6.01 21.73 -11.71
CA THR A 284 -5.13 22.90 -11.61
C THR A 284 -5.89 24.17 -11.96
N PHE A 285 -5.54 25.25 -11.28
CA PHE A 285 -6.00 26.60 -11.59
C PHE A 285 -4.80 27.40 -12.09
N ALA A 286 -4.96 28.12 -13.20
CA ALA A 286 -3.93 29.02 -13.71
C ALA A 286 -3.52 30.07 -12.65
N GLU A 287 -2.27 30.55 -12.68
CA GLU A 287 -1.73 31.48 -11.66
C GLU A 287 -2.59 32.73 -11.42
N ASN A 288 -3.21 33.26 -12.49
CA ASN A 288 -4.10 34.42 -12.46
C ASN A 288 -5.58 34.05 -12.61
N CYS A 289 -5.97 32.89 -12.07
CA CYS A 289 -7.36 32.45 -12.08
C CYS A 289 -8.29 33.51 -11.46
N SER A 290 -9.46 33.72 -12.07
CA SER A 290 -10.47 34.69 -11.64
C SER A 290 -11.63 34.05 -10.86
N VAL A 291 -11.54 32.77 -10.52
CA VAL A 291 -12.60 32.05 -9.78
C VAL A 291 -12.69 32.58 -8.36
N GLU A 292 -13.82 33.19 -8.02
CA GLU A 292 -14.07 33.73 -6.68
C GLU A 292 -14.78 32.74 -5.75
N THR A 293 -15.54 31.81 -6.32
CA THR A 293 -16.35 30.85 -5.56
C THR A 293 -16.21 29.45 -6.14
N ILE A 294 -15.94 28.48 -5.27
CA ILE A 294 -16.11 27.05 -5.57
C ILE A 294 -17.51 26.67 -5.08
N ASN A 295 -18.40 26.36 -6.01
CA ASN A 295 -19.84 26.19 -5.74
C ASN A 295 -20.18 24.83 -5.09
N MET A 296 -21.47 24.69 -4.75
CA MET A 296 -22.02 23.49 -4.15
C MET A 296 -21.68 22.25 -4.99
N PHE A 297 -21.11 21.22 -4.34
CA PHE A 297 -20.75 19.94 -4.96
C PHE A 297 -19.87 20.05 -6.22
N THR A 298 -19.19 21.16 -6.48
CA THR A 298 -18.43 21.36 -7.73
C THR A 298 -17.47 20.20 -8.02
N PHE A 299 -16.79 19.65 -7.01
CA PHE A 299 -15.89 18.49 -7.12
C PHE A 299 -16.34 17.32 -6.22
N GLY A 300 -17.60 17.26 -5.82
CA GLY A 300 -18.10 16.17 -4.98
C GLY A 300 -18.00 14.81 -5.69
N HIS A 301 -17.78 13.73 -4.93
CA HIS A 301 -17.64 12.37 -5.47
C HIS A 301 -16.50 12.20 -6.51
N CYS A 302 -15.49 13.09 -6.51
CA CYS A 302 -14.27 12.88 -7.27
C CYS A 302 -13.35 11.91 -6.53
N TYR A 303 -13.70 10.62 -6.53
CA TYR A 303 -13.06 9.60 -5.71
C TYR A 303 -11.55 9.46 -5.95
N SER A 304 -11.04 9.78 -7.14
CA SER A 304 -9.61 9.69 -7.47
C SER A 304 -8.81 10.96 -7.20
N LEU A 305 -9.44 12.07 -6.80
CA LEU A 305 -8.75 13.35 -6.63
C LEU A 305 -7.77 13.25 -5.46
N THR A 306 -6.48 13.46 -5.71
CA THR A 306 -5.43 13.30 -4.68
C THR A 306 -4.97 14.61 -4.08
N GLU A 307 -5.02 15.69 -4.86
CA GLU A 307 -4.56 17.00 -4.42
C GLU A 307 -5.39 18.12 -5.03
N VAL A 308 -5.50 19.23 -4.28
CA VAL A 308 -6.05 20.48 -4.78
C VAL A 308 -5.32 21.65 -4.14
N THR A 309 -4.97 22.63 -4.97
CA THR A 309 -4.49 23.94 -4.51
C THR A 309 -5.59 24.97 -4.74
N ILE A 310 -6.17 25.49 -3.67
CA ILE A 310 -7.18 26.55 -3.74
C ILE A 310 -6.49 27.88 -4.11
N PRO A 311 -6.83 28.50 -5.26
CA PRO A 311 -6.14 29.70 -5.72
C PRO A 311 -6.48 30.94 -4.87
N MET A 312 -5.62 31.95 -4.92
CA MET A 312 -5.75 33.15 -4.06
C MET A 312 -7.03 33.97 -4.32
N SER A 313 -7.61 33.81 -5.51
CA SER A 313 -8.84 34.48 -5.94
C SER A 313 -10.08 33.98 -5.21
N VAL A 314 -10.06 32.75 -4.68
CA VAL A 314 -11.22 32.13 -4.04
C VAL A 314 -11.52 32.82 -2.71
N LYS A 315 -12.73 33.38 -2.63
CA LYS A 315 -13.30 34.07 -1.47
C LYS A 315 -14.27 33.16 -0.69
N SER A 316 -14.94 32.23 -1.37
CA SER A 316 -15.84 31.26 -0.73
C SER A 316 -15.73 29.85 -1.32
N ILE A 317 -15.87 28.84 -0.45
CA ILE A 317 -16.06 27.44 -0.82
C ILE A 317 -17.40 27.02 -0.24
N GLU A 318 -18.35 26.70 -1.10
CA GLU A 318 -19.73 26.40 -0.75
C GLU A 318 -19.92 24.94 -0.33
N ARG A 319 -21.13 24.63 0.13
CA ARG A 319 -21.48 23.35 0.75
C ARG A 319 -21.07 22.13 -0.10
N TYR A 320 -20.43 21.15 0.53
CA TYR A 320 -20.04 19.87 -0.07
C TYR A 320 -19.13 19.95 -1.30
N ALA A 321 -18.43 21.07 -1.51
CA ALA A 321 -17.63 21.31 -2.72
C ALA A 321 -16.62 20.19 -3.05
N PHE A 322 -16.01 19.55 -2.06
CA PHE A 322 -15.09 18.42 -2.20
C PHE A 322 -15.54 17.18 -1.41
N ALA A 323 -16.84 17.06 -1.11
CA ALA A 323 -17.35 15.93 -0.33
C ALA A 323 -17.12 14.60 -1.07
N TYR A 324 -16.80 13.54 -0.33
CA TYR A 324 -16.55 12.19 -0.81
C TYR A 324 -15.35 12.07 -1.77
N CYS A 325 -14.42 13.03 -1.76
CA CYS A 325 -13.12 12.88 -2.42
C CYS A 325 -12.22 11.97 -1.55
N GLU A 326 -12.52 10.68 -1.51
CA GLU A 326 -11.93 9.74 -0.54
C GLU A 326 -10.40 9.63 -0.65
N ASN A 327 -9.82 9.84 -1.84
CA ASN A 327 -8.37 9.83 -2.06
C ASN A 327 -7.69 11.20 -1.90
N LEU A 328 -8.42 12.25 -1.54
CA LEU A 328 -7.85 13.59 -1.36
C LEU A 328 -6.92 13.58 -0.15
N GLN A 329 -5.64 13.82 -0.40
CA GLN A 329 -4.57 13.79 0.60
C GLN A 329 -4.06 15.20 0.87
N ASN A 330 -3.79 15.96 -0.19
CA ASN A 330 -3.13 17.26 -0.10
C ASN A 330 -4.12 18.38 -0.45
N VAL A 331 -4.54 19.14 0.57
CA VAL A 331 -5.30 20.37 0.36
C VAL A 331 -4.42 21.55 0.76
N SER A 332 -4.06 22.37 -0.22
CA SER A 332 -3.25 23.56 0.01
C SER A 332 -4.01 24.82 -0.41
N PHE A 333 -3.62 25.96 0.16
CA PHE A 333 -4.20 27.26 -0.13
C PHE A 333 -3.09 28.19 -0.60
N ALA A 334 -3.29 28.86 -1.73
CA ALA A 334 -2.30 29.79 -2.25
C ALA A 334 -1.99 30.92 -1.25
N THR A 335 -0.73 31.38 -1.22
CA THR A 335 -0.29 32.47 -0.35
C THR A 335 -1.18 33.70 -0.54
N GLY A 336 -1.75 34.22 0.55
CA GLY A 336 -2.66 35.36 0.51
C GLY A 336 -4.13 35.01 0.25
N CYS A 337 -4.51 33.73 0.30
CA CYS A 337 -5.91 33.28 0.23
C CYS A 337 -6.83 34.09 1.16
N LEU A 338 -7.95 34.56 0.59
CA LEU A 338 -8.93 35.44 1.27
C LEU A 338 -10.11 34.67 1.88
N LEU A 339 -10.08 33.34 1.85
CA LEU A 339 -11.15 32.49 2.35
C LEU A 339 -11.43 32.78 3.83
N THR A 340 -12.67 33.15 4.13
CA THR A 340 -13.11 33.48 5.50
C THR A 340 -13.86 32.34 6.18
N ARG A 341 -14.25 31.31 5.45
CA ARG A 341 -15.10 30.23 5.97
C ARG A 341 -14.78 28.90 5.28
N ILE A 342 -14.70 27.83 6.06
CA ILE A 342 -14.76 26.47 5.53
C ILE A 342 -16.23 26.05 5.55
N GLY A 343 -16.81 25.89 4.36
CA GLY A 343 -18.24 25.62 4.14
C GLY A 343 -18.74 24.30 4.74
N GLU A 344 -20.06 24.19 4.88
CA GLU A 344 -20.75 22.99 5.37
C GLU A 344 -20.35 21.76 4.54
N GLY A 345 -19.80 20.73 5.18
CA GLY A 345 -19.49 19.46 4.50
C GLY A 345 -18.42 19.52 3.43
N VAL A 346 -17.63 20.62 3.32
CA VAL A 346 -16.70 20.82 2.20
C VAL A 346 -15.75 19.64 1.99
N PHE A 347 -15.22 19.05 3.06
CA PHE A 347 -14.36 17.87 3.03
C PHE A 347 -15.01 16.65 3.71
N MET A 348 -16.34 16.56 3.70
CA MET A 348 -17.05 15.40 4.25
C MET A 348 -16.56 14.12 3.58
N ASP A 349 -16.23 13.10 4.37
CA ASP A 349 -15.72 11.79 3.95
C ASP A 349 -14.48 11.85 3.03
N CYS A 350 -13.67 12.91 3.15
CA CYS A 350 -12.31 12.94 2.60
C CYS A 350 -11.37 12.11 3.47
N LYS A 351 -11.51 10.79 3.39
CA LYS A 351 -10.90 9.83 4.32
C LYS A 351 -9.38 9.84 4.37
N ASN A 352 -8.70 10.33 3.33
CA ASN A 352 -7.23 10.31 3.21
C ASN A 352 -6.53 11.66 3.47
N ILE A 353 -7.25 12.72 3.87
CA ILE A 353 -6.60 13.96 4.31
C ILE A 353 -5.88 13.66 5.63
N ASN A 354 -4.55 13.70 5.61
CA ASN A 354 -3.71 13.40 6.79
C ASN A 354 -3.42 14.65 7.62
N GLU A 355 -3.16 15.75 6.93
CA GLU A 355 -2.90 17.08 7.50
C GLU A 355 -3.59 18.16 6.68
N ILE A 356 -4.03 19.24 7.33
CA ILE A 356 -4.54 20.42 6.63
C ILE A 356 -4.19 21.72 7.37
N HIS A 357 -3.68 22.69 6.62
CA HIS A 357 -3.36 24.02 7.14
C HIS A 357 -4.36 25.05 6.61
N LEU A 358 -5.31 25.45 7.45
CA LEU A 358 -6.34 26.41 7.04
C LEU A 358 -5.76 27.82 6.90
N PRO A 359 -6.24 28.64 5.94
CA PRO A 359 -5.67 29.95 5.68
C PRO A 359 -6.00 30.95 6.80
N ASN A 360 -5.08 31.89 7.03
CA ASN A 360 -5.08 32.84 8.16
C ASN A 360 -6.32 33.77 8.29
N LYS A 361 -7.23 33.76 7.32
CA LYS A 361 -8.44 34.60 7.33
C LYS A 361 -9.72 33.84 7.69
N VAL A 362 -9.65 32.52 7.86
CA VAL A 362 -10.82 31.70 8.22
C VAL A 362 -11.32 32.08 9.61
N THR A 363 -12.57 32.53 9.71
CA THR A 363 -13.23 32.90 10.96
C THR A 363 -14.22 31.84 11.44
N GLN A 364 -14.67 30.95 10.54
CA GLN A 364 -15.68 29.94 10.84
C GLN A 364 -15.41 28.61 10.11
N ILE A 365 -15.56 27.51 10.83
CA ILE A 365 -15.60 26.14 10.30
C ILE A 365 -17.01 25.61 10.51
N ASP A 366 -17.69 25.25 9.43
CA ASP A 366 -19.10 24.90 9.47
C ASP A 366 -19.40 23.47 9.88
N SER A 367 -20.70 23.22 10.05
CA SER A 367 -21.22 21.89 10.33
C SER A 367 -20.68 20.88 9.33
N VAL A 368 -20.29 19.72 9.86
CA VAL A 368 -19.81 18.58 9.08
C VAL A 368 -18.63 18.84 8.11
N ALA A 369 -17.93 19.98 8.22
CA ALA A 369 -16.87 20.39 7.28
C ALA A 369 -15.77 19.33 7.05
N PHE A 370 -15.37 18.61 8.10
CA PHE A 370 -14.40 17.50 8.07
C PHE A 370 -15.03 16.21 8.61
N TYR A 371 -16.36 16.06 8.52
CA TYR A 371 -17.05 14.85 8.97
C TYR A 371 -16.45 13.63 8.28
N GLY A 372 -16.03 12.60 9.02
CA GLY A 372 -15.51 11.37 8.42
C GLY A 372 -14.11 11.48 7.82
N CYS A 373 -13.35 12.54 8.10
CA CYS A 373 -11.92 12.60 7.77
C CYS A 373 -11.11 11.66 8.67
N THR A 374 -11.23 10.36 8.45
CA THR A 374 -10.73 9.31 9.34
C THR A 374 -9.21 9.18 9.42
N SER A 375 -8.46 9.79 8.49
CA SER A 375 -6.99 9.82 8.51
C SER A 375 -6.41 11.15 9.00
N LEU A 376 -7.25 12.14 9.36
CA LEU A 376 -6.80 13.46 9.77
C LEU A 376 -6.09 13.37 11.13
N THR A 377 -4.76 13.46 11.13
CA THR A 377 -3.92 13.40 12.35
C THR A 377 -3.52 14.78 12.84
N GLU A 378 -3.42 15.76 11.93
CA GLU A 378 -2.93 17.10 12.19
C GLU A 378 -3.81 18.17 11.52
N ILE A 379 -4.10 19.26 12.23
CA ILE A 379 -4.75 20.43 11.65
C ILE A 379 -4.18 21.73 12.21
N SER A 380 -3.99 22.73 11.35
CA SER A 380 -3.74 24.11 11.79
C SER A 380 -5.00 24.95 11.74
N ILE A 381 -5.44 25.43 12.90
CA ILE A 381 -6.57 26.34 13.07
C ILE A 381 -6.04 27.78 13.17
N PRO A 382 -6.50 28.72 12.32
CA PRO A 382 -5.97 30.07 12.28
C PRO A 382 -6.53 30.89 13.43
N VAL A 383 -5.74 31.87 13.88
CA VAL A 383 -6.07 32.76 15.03
C VAL A 383 -7.33 33.59 14.82
N SER A 384 -7.78 33.73 13.57
CA SER A 384 -9.02 34.41 13.22
C SER A 384 -10.28 33.59 13.51
N THR A 385 -10.14 32.29 13.81
CA THR A 385 -11.28 31.39 14.03
C THR A 385 -12.05 31.80 15.28
N THR A 386 -13.36 32.00 15.14
CA THR A 386 -14.27 32.39 16.23
C THR A 386 -15.36 31.35 16.50
N LYS A 387 -15.62 30.45 15.53
CA LYS A 387 -16.73 29.50 15.58
C LYS A 387 -16.41 28.20 14.85
N ILE A 388 -16.74 27.08 15.49
CA ILE A 388 -16.69 25.72 14.94
C ILE A 388 -18.06 25.07 15.19
N ASP A 389 -18.76 24.72 14.11
CA ASP A 389 -20.16 24.29 14.15
C ASP A 389 -20.32 22.77 14.36
N THR A 390 -21.58 22.34 14.44
CA THR A 390 -21.98 20.99 14.87
C THR A 390 -21.35 19.91 13.99
N ASN A 391 -20.74 18.90 14.61
CA ASN A 391 -20.13 17.76 13.92
C ASN A 391 -19.01 18.13 12.93
N ALA A 392 -18.41 19.32 13.00
CA ALA A 392 -17.37 19.74 12.06
C ALA A 392 -16.20 18.74 11.97
N PHE A 393 -15.82 18.13 13.10
CA PHE A 393 -14.77 17.11 13.20
C PHE A 393 -15.30 15.74 13.69
N PHE A 394 -16.57 15.44 13.44
CA PHE A 394 -17.13 14.15 13.83
C PHE A 394 -16.46 13.00 13.05
N ASN A 395 -16.19 11.88 13.70
CA ASN A 395 -15.45 10.74 13.14
C ASN A 395 -13.99 11.02 12.71
N CYS A 396 -13.38 12.13 13.13
CA CYS A 396 -11.93 12.37 12.99
C CYS A 396 -11.13 11.63 14.08
N ASN A 397 -11.32 10.31 14.21
CA ASN A 397 -10.94 9.54 15.40
C ASN A 397 -9.41 9.46 15.66
N VAL A 398 -8.58 9.82 14.69
CA VAL A 398 -7.11 9.80 14.79
C VAL A 398 -6.50 11.19 14.94
N LEU A 399 -7.32 12.24 15.07
CA LEU A 399 -6.86 13.61 15.23
C LEU A 399 -6.11 13.77 16.55
N GLN A 400 -4.81 14.06 16.47
CA GLN A 400 -3.92 14.12 17.62
C GLN A 400 -3.33 15.51 17.83
N ASN A 401 -2.99 16.24 16.76
CA ASN A 401 -2.28 17.50 16.85
C ASN A 401 -3.11 18.64 16.25
N ILE A 402 -3.42 19.64 17.09
CA ILE A 402 -4.10 20.86 16.67
C ILE A 402 -3.14 22.03 16.87
N TYR A 403 -2.73 22.69 15.80
CA TYR A 403 -1.87 23.86 15.89
C TYR A 403 -2.73 25.11 15.86
N TYR A 404 -2.60 25.93 16.89
CA TYR A 404 -3.31 27.19 16.99
C TYR A 404 -2.30 28.32 17.14
N GLY A 405 -2.32 29.27 16.22
CA GLY A 405 -1.32 30.34 16.11
C GLY A 405 -1.36 31.40 17.23
N SER A 406 -2.13 31.18 18.29
CA SER A 406 -2.22 32.07 19.46
C SER A 406 -2.20 31.27 20.77
N ILE A 407 -2.42 31.97 21.88
CA ILE A 407 -2.42 31.45 23.24
C ILE A 407 -3.73 30.71 23.59
N LYS A 408 -3.69 29.90 24.65
CA LYS A 408 -4.84 29.13 25.15
C LYS A 408 -6.07 30.00 25.45
N LYS A 409 -5.85 31.19 26.02
CA LYS A 409 -6.93 32.14 26.31
C LYS A 409 -7.75 32.50 25.07
N ASP A 410 -7.12 32.62 23.91
CA ASP A 410 -7.81 32.96 22.67
C ASP A 410 -8.53 31.73 22.09
N TRP A 411 -7.97 30.53 22.27
CA TRP A 411 -8.62 29.27 21.91
C TRP A 411 -9.91 29.04 22.71
N ASP A 412 -9.88 29.34 24.01
CA ASP A 412 -11.05 29.19 24.90
C ASP A 412 -12.21 30.15 24.54
N LEU A 413 -11.96 31.17 23.70
CA LEU A 413 -13.00 32.08 23.18
C LEU A 413 -13.70 31.55 21.92
N ILE A 414 -13.17 30.50 21.29
CA ILE A 414 -13.77 29.89 20.10
C ILE A 414 -15.06 29.18 20.51
N LYS A 415 -16.17 29.50 19.84
CA LYS A 415 -17.44 28.82 20.05
C LYS A 415 -17.44 27.47 19.34
N ILE A 416 -17.20 26.38 20.09
CA ILE A 416 -17.21 25.01 19.58
C ILE A 416 -18.55 24.34 19.91
N SER A 417 -19.29 23.94 18.88
CA SER A 417 -20.60 23.25 19.01
C SER A 417 -20.42 21.75 19.26
N SER A 418 -21.52 21.05 19.59
CA SER A 418 -21.51 19.59 19.87
C SER A 418 -21.01 18.75 18.69
N GLY A 419 -20.46 17.56 18.97
CA GLY A 419 -19.99 16.64 17.93
C GLY A 419 -18.55 16.86 17.45
N ASN A 420 -17.76 17.64 18.20
CA ASN A 420 -16.36 17.93 17.93
C ASN A 420 -15.44 17.28 18.97
N GLU A 421 -15.82 16.11 19.50
CA GLU A 421 -15.09 15.42 20.57
C GLU A 421 -13.66 15.06 20.13
N ALA A 422 -13.45 14.70 18.86
CA ALA A 422 -12.12 14.46 18.31
C ALA A 422 -11.20 15.70 18.39
N LEU A 423 -11.74 16.88 18.07
CA LEU A 423 -11.00 18.14 18.18
C LEU A 423 -10.63 18.45 19.65
N LEU A 424 -11.57 18.21 20.56
CA LEU A 424 -11.38 18.48 22.01
C LEU A 424 -10.50 17.44 22.71
N ALA A 425 -10.39 16.23 22.17
CA ALA A 425 -9.54 15.17 22.69
C ALA A 425 -8.07 15.29 22.24
N GLY A 426 -7.81 15.95 21.11
CA GLY A 426 -6.46 16.15 20.59
C GLY A 426 -5.63 17.15 21.41
N THR A 427 -4.30 17.09 21.24
CA THR A 427 -3.36 18.03 21.87
C THR A 427 -3.31 19.33 21.09
N VAL A 428 -3.70 20.44 21.74
CA VAL A 428 -3.58 21.78 21.16
C VAL A 428 -2.19 22.36 21.43
N HIS A 429 -1.46 22.63 20.35
CA HIS A 429 -0.16 23.30 20.33
C HIS A 429 -0.38 24.79 20.08
N TYR A 430 -0.26 25.57 21.15
CA TYR A 430 -0.35 27.03 21.13
C TYR A 430 0.97 27.65 20.66
N TYR A 431 0.90 28.63 19.76
CA TYR A 431 2.01 29.54 19.51
C TYR A 431 1.97 30.67 20.55
N CYS A 432 3.03 30.79 21.34
CA CYS A 432 3.15 31.78 22.39
C CYS A 432 4.52 32.45 22.33
N GLU A 433 4.56 33.78 22.31
CA GLU A 433 5.82 34.56 22.36
C GLU A 433 6.51 34.51 23.74
N HIS A 434 5.97 33.74 24.68
CA HIS A 434 6.48 33.54 26.04
C HIS A 434 6.72 34.85 26.81
N LYS A 435 5.83 35.83 26.66
CA LYS A 435 5.93 37.14 27.34
C LYS A 435 5.46 37.09 28.81
N ASN A 436 4.50 36.22 29.15
CA ASN A 436 3.94 36.09 30.50
C ASN A 436 4.48 34.84 31.23
N THR A 437 5.68 34.95 31.79
CA THR A 437 6.38 33.85 32.45
C THR A 437 6.48 34.04 33.95
N GLN A 438 6.47 32.93 34.70
CA GLN A 438 6.77 32.90 36.11
C GLN A 438 7.91 31.92 36.40
N ASN A 439 8.79 32.29 37.33
CA ASN A 439 9.77 31.36 37.86
C ASN A 439 9.11 30.44 38.87
N THR A 440 9.34 29.15 38.73
CA THR A 440 8.95 28.13 39.71
C THR A 440 10.14 27.79 40.60
N ILE A 441 9.86 27.46 41.86
CA ILE A 441 10.89 27.08 42.82
C ILE A 441 11.17 25.58 42.72
N SER A 442 12.40 25.17 43.04
CA SER A 442 12.72 23.75 43.16
C SER A 442 12.00 23.12 44.34
N ILE A 443 11.57 21.87 44.17
CA ILE A 443 11.03 21.03 45.24
C ILE A 443 12.09 19.95 45.49
N ALA A 444 12.69 19.96 46.68
CA ALA A 444 13.68 18.95 47.03
C ALA A 444 13.01 17.55 47.10
N PRO A 445 13.67 16.49 46.60
CA PRO A 445 13.20 15.12 46.81
C PRO A 445 13.20 14.79 48.31
N THR A 446 12.33 13.88 48.72
CA THR A 446 12.31 13.32 50.07
C THR A 446 12.69 11.85 50.02
N CYS A 447 12.85 11.20 51.18
CA CYS A 447 13.11 9.76 51.27
C CYS A 447 11.98 8.85 50.73
N SER A 448 10.90 9.42 50.16
CA SER A 448 9.75 8.68 49.62
C SER A 448 9.04 9.36 48.45
N SER A 449 9.50 10.53 47.98
CA SER A 449 8.84 11.26 46.89
C SER A 449 9.87 11.99 46.03
N ILE A 450 9.70 11.90 44.72
CA ILE A 450 10.55 12.60 43.74
C ILE A 450 10.45 14.12 43.92
N GLY A 451 11.57 14.81 43.72
CA GLY A 451 11.63 16.26 43.68
C GLY A 451 11.55 16.80 42.25
N CYS A 452 11.70 18.11 42.08
CA CYS A 452 11.87 18.72 40.77
C CYS A 452 12.76 19.97 40.84
N THR A 453 13.47 20.26 39.75
CA THR A 453 14.27 21.48 39.63
C THR A 453 13.38 22.71 39.39
N ALA A 454 13.90 23.90 39.70
CA ALA A 454 13.28 25.15 39.33
C ALA A 454 13.18 25.27 37.79
N GLY A 455 12.16 25.97 37.30
CA GLY A 455 11.94 26.18 35.87
C GLY A 455 11.16 27.44 35.56
N ILE A 456 11.13 27.84 34.29
CA ILE A 456 10.35 28.98 33.81
C ILE A 456 9.05 28.46 33.21
N TYR A 457 7.92 28.79 33.83
CA TYR A 457 6.59 28.39 33.41
C TYR A 457 5.89 29.53 32.67
N CYS A 458 5.40 29.28 31.47
CA CYS A 458 4.58 30.24 30.74
C CYS A 458 3.12 30.12 31.19
N ARG A 459 2.54 31.22 31.68
CA ARG A 459 1.12 31.23 32.07
C ARG A 459 0.17 31.21 30.88
N ASP A 460 0.64 31.67 29.72
CA ASP A 460 -0.21 31.80 28.53
C ASP A 460 -0.36 30.48 27.74
N CYS A 461 0.68 29.63 27.73
CA CYS A 461 0.65 28.31 27.07
C CYS A 461 0.71 27.11 28.03
N GLU A 462 0.74 27.36 29.34
CA GLU A 462 0.74 26.36 30.41
C GLU A 462 1.86 25.31 30.33
N LYS A 463 2.98 25.68 29.69
CA LYS A 463 4.16 24.81 29.53
C LYS A 463 5.37 25.40 30.25
N TYR A 464 6.25 24.52 30.72
CA TYR A 464 7.61 24.89 31.13
C TYR A 464 8.45 25.18 29.88
N ILE A 465 8.97 26.39 29.78
CA ILE A 465 9.83 26.84 28.66
C ILE A 465 11.25 26.34 28.86
N SER A 466 11.68 26.19 30.12
CA SER A 466 12.99 25.66 30.50
C SER A 466 13.00 25.20 31.95
N GLY A 467 13.88 24.23 32.28
CA GLY A 467 13.98 23.64 33.62
C GLY A 467 12.84 22.67 33.96
N HIS A 468 12.60 22.44 35.26
CA HIS A 468 11.57 21.54 35.78
C HIS A 468 11.74 20.04 35.46
N SER A 469 12.97 19.53 35.63
CA SER A 469 13.27 18.11 35.52
C SER A 469 12.98 17.40 36.85
N ALA A 470 12.48 16.16 36.78
CA ALA A 470 12.33 15.31 37.96
C ALA A 470 13.71 15.07 38.62
N ILE A 471 13.76 15.19 39.94
CA ILE A 471 14.91 14.81 40.78
C ILE A 471 14.53 13.50 41.45
N GLU A 472 15.37 12.48 41.31
CA GLU A 472 15.15 11.16 41.90
C GLU A 472 15.00 11.22 43.43
N ILE A 473 14.36 10.21 44.00
CA ILE A 473 14.15 10.07 45.45
C ILE A 473 15.51 10.10 46.16
N ASP A 474 15.67 11.00 47.11
CA ASP A 474 16.86 11.08 47.97
C ASP A 474 16.63 10.21 49.20
N ALA A 475 17.13 8.97 49.14
CA ALA A 475 16.96 7.98 50.20
C ALA A 475 17.56 8.41 51.55
N ASP A 476 18.49 9.39 51.56
CA ASP A 476 19.18 9.84 52.77
C ASP A 476 18.51 11.08 53.41
N ALA A 477 17.51 11.69 52.76
CA ALA A 477 16.81 12.90 53.21
C ALA A 477 15.75 12.65 54.31
N HIS A 478 16.18 12.16 55.48
CA HIS A 478 15.28 11.92 56.62
C HIS A 478 15.21 13.11 57.59
N LYS A 479 13.99 13.55 57.93
CA LYS A 479 13.72 14.37 59.14
C LYS A 479 13.13 13.49 60.23
N TRP A 480 13.76 13.48 61.40
CA TRP A 480 13.42 12.60 62.51
C TRP A 480 12.53 13.30 63.54
N ASP A 481 11.70 12.56 64.27
CA ASP A 481 10.95 13.05 65.44
C ASP A 481 11.87 13.31 66.65
N ASP A 482 11.29 13.60 67.83
CA ASP A 482 12.05 13.94 69.04
C ASP A 482 12.54 12.70 69.83
N GLY A 483 12.20 11.50 69.34
CA GLY A 483 12.60 10.19 69.86
C GLY A 483 11.98 9.76 71.20
N THR A 484 11.89 8.45 71.43
CA THR A 484 11.34 7.83 72.66
C THR A 484 12.34 6.88 73.32
N ILE A 485 12.45 6.90 74.65
CA ILE A 485 13.33 5.96 75.38
C ILE A 485 12.67 4.59 75.38
N THR A 486 13.33 3.63 74.75
CA THR A 486 12.84 2.26 74.60
C THR A 486 13.51 1.29 75.58
N THR A 487 14.63 1.65 76.21
CA THR A 487 15.35 0.82 77.21
C THR A 487 16.14 1.68 78.21
N THR A 488 16.14 1.34 79.50
CA THR A 488 16.77 2.12 80.61
C THR A 488 18.16 1.59 81.01
N ALA A 489 19.09 2.46 81.43
CA ALA A 489 20.51 2.13 81.69
C ALA A 489 20.83 1.51 83.08
N THR A 490 21.86 0.66 83.15
CA THR A 490 22.45 0.02 84.37
C THR A 490 23.98 0.18 84.43
N CYS A 491 24.71 -0.41 85.40
CA CYS A 491 26.18 -0.29 85.51
C CYS A 491 26.99 -1.00 84.41
N LYS A 492 26.31 -1.73 83.51
CA LYS A 492 26.90 -2.31 82.30
C LYS A 492 26.04 -2.21 81.02
N VAL A 493 24.71 -2.06 81.13
CA VAL A 493 23.84 -2.02 79.94
C VAL A 493 23.40 -0.59 79.67
N SER A 494 23.66 -0.11 78.46
CA SER A 494 23.26 1.24 78.05
C SER A 494 21.76 1.36 77.81
N GLY A 495 21.20 2.53 78.11
CA GLY A 495 19.84 2.87 77.65
C GLY A 495 19.79 3.14 76.14
N VAL A 496 18.60 3.06 75.54
CA VAL A 496 18.41 3.31 74.10
C VAL A 496 17.21 4.24 73.87
N LYS A 497 17.40 5.24 73.00
CA LYS A 497 16.37 6.16 72.52
C LYS A 497 16.16 5.98 71.01
N THR A 498 14.93 5.78 70.56
CA THR A 498 14.60 5.51 69.14
C THR A 498 13.88 6.70 68.50
N TYR A 499 14.31 7.08 67.29
CA TYR A 499 13.75 8.16 66.47
C TYR A 499 13.06 7.59 65.22
N THR A 500 11.91 8.14 64.83
CA THR A 500 11.15 7.75 63.62
C THR A 500 11.11 8.88 62.60
N CYS A 501 11.21 8.58 61.31
CA CYS A 501 11.18 9.61 60.26
C CYS A 501 9.77 10.20 60.12
N ARG A 502 9.67 11.53 60.07
CA ARG A 502 8.41 12.28 59.95
C ARG A 502 7.73 12.13 58.57
N TYR A 503 8.48 11.70 57.54
CA TYR A 503 7.96 11.51 56.18
C TYR A 503 7.59 10.05 55.87
N ASN A 504 8.18 9.08 56.58
CA ASN A 504 7.83 7.67 56.44
C ASN A 504 8.04 6.92 57.76
N ALA A 505 6.97 6.40 58.34
CA ALA A 505 6.96 5.75 59.65
C ALA A 505 7.76 4.44 59.73
N SER A 506 8.12 3.84 58.58
CA SER A 506 8.95 2.63 58.54
C SER A 506 10.45 2.91 58.74
N HIS A 507 10.92 4.13 58.46
CA HIS A 507 12.32 4.51 58.63
C HIS A 507 12.57 4.91 60.08
N LYS A 508 13.51 4.22 60.75
CA LYS A 508 13.85 4.41 62.18
C LYS A 508 15.36 4.42 62.40
N LYS A 509 15.84 5.21 63.37
CA LYS A 509 17.23 5.19 63.86
C LYS A 509 17.28 5.22 65.39
N THR A 510 18.37 4.75 65.99
CA THR A 510 18.51 4.64 67.45
C THR A 510 19.76 5.35 67.98
N GLU A 511 19.67 5.93 69.17
CA GLU A 511 20.76 6.56 69.94
C GLU A 511 21.00 5.82 71.26
N ASN A 512 22.26 5.62 71.60
CA ASN A 512 22.71 4.93 72.81
C ASN A 512 22.97 5.94 73.94
N LEU A 513 22.30 5.77 75.09
CA LEU A 513 22.32 6.70 76.22
C LEU A 513 23.42 6.39 77.28
N GLY A 514 24.24 5.35 77.09
CA GLY A 514 25.34 5.00 78.01
C GLY A 514 24.95 4.29 79.33
N VAL A 515 25.95 3.89 80.11
CA VAL A 515 25.84 3.10 81.38
C VAL A 515 26.01 3.97 82.64
N ASN A 516 25.45 3.57 83.79
CA ASN A 516 25.55 4.28 85.08
C ASN A 516 26.38 3.49 86.13
N ALA A 517 27.63 3.91 86.35
CA ALA A 517 28.67 3.11 87.01
C ALA A 517 28.56 2.96 88.55
N SER A 518 27.62 3.60 89.23
CA SER A 518 27.59 3.67 90.72
C SER A 518 26.69 2.61 91.40
N TYR A 519 26.14 1.64 90.66
CA TYR A 519 25.15 0.68 91.15
C TYR A 519 25.69 -0.77 91.09
N HIS A 520 26.14 -1.36 92.22
CA HIS A 520 26.69 -2.73 92.31
C HIS A 520 25.99 -3.55 93.41
N LEU A 521 24.94 -4.29 93.06
CA LEU A 521 24.05 -4.95 94.03
C LEU A 521 24.30 -6.48 94.17
N ASN A 522 25.18 -7.08 93.36
CA ASN A 522 25.41 -8.54 93.27
C ASN A 522 26.91 -8.91 93.46
N THR A 523 27.36 -9.48 94.61
CA THR A 523 28.81 -9.74 94.93
C THR A 523 29.13 -11.11 95.59
N LYS A 524 30.39 -11.62 95.52
CA LYS A 524 30.91 -12.93 96.06
C LYS A 524 32.41 -12.95 96.44
N ASN A 525 32.91 -13.90 97.27
CA ASN A 525 34.35 -14.05 97.68
C ASN A 525 35.15 -15.12 96.88
N THR A 526 36.49 -15.04 96.79
CA THR A 526 37.38 -15.91 95.96
C THR A 526 38.62 -16.47 96.69
N GLU A 527 39.17 -17.63 96.28
CA GLU A 527 40.32 -18.36 96.90
C GLU A 527 41.71 -18.01 96.28
N ALA A 528 42.83 -18.45 96.90
CA ALA A 528 44.21 -18.11 96.49
C ALA A 528 44.79 -19.04 95.40
N VAL A 529 45.66 -18.51 94.53
CA VAL A 529 46.27 -19.17 93.35
C VAL A 529 47.80 -18.96 93.31
N ALA A 530 48.59 -20.02 93.06
CA ALA A 530 50.07 -19.95 92.99
C ALA A 530 50.62 -19.40 91.65
N SER A 531 51.83 -18.84 91.64
CA SER A 531 52.48 -18.28 90.43
C SER A 531 53.16 -19.32 89.53
N THR A 532 53.34 -18.99 88.24
CA THR A 532 54.00 -19.82 87.21
C THR A 532 55.15 -19.05 86.51
N CYS A 533 55.78 -19.63 85.47
CA CYS A 533 56.89 -19.00 84.73
C CYS A 533 56.55 -17.77 83.89
N SER A 534 55.29 -17.39 83.86
CA SER A 534 54.83 -16.27 83.03
C SER A 534 53.55 -15.63 83.55
N GLU A 535 52.89 -16.23 84.51
CA GLU A 535 51.71 -15.68 85.16
C GLU A 535 51.93 -15.58 86.65
N VAL A 536 51.48 -14.46 87.21
CA VAL A 536 51.49 -14.15 88.63
C VAL A 536 50.44 -14.98 89.37
N GLY A 537 50.69 -15.27 90.65
CA GLY A 537 49.70 -15.86 91.56
C GLY A 537 48.88 -14.78 92.25
N TYR A 538 47.84 -15.13 92.98
CA TYR A 538 47.00 -14.16 93.69
C TYR A 538 46.51 -14.65 95.06
N THR A 539 46.28 -13.70 95.96
CA THR A 539 45.60 -13.93 97.24
C THR A 539 44.06 -13.85 97.13
N VAL A 540 43.37 -14.16 98.23
CA VAL A 540 41.89 -14.21 98.43
C VAL A 540 41.22 -12.82 98.24
N GLY A 541 39.98 -12.70 97.72
CA GLY A 541 39.30 -11.38 97.49
C GLY A 541 37.75 -11.38 97.37
N VAL A 542 37.11 -10.22 97.12
CA VAL A 542 35.64 -10.00 96.97
C VAL A 542 35.30 -9.36 95.61
N TYR A 543 34.36 -9.95 94.86
CA TYR A 543 34.06 -9.71 93.45
C TYR A 543 32.58 -9.35 93.18
N CYS A 544 32.29 -8.35 92.34
CA CYS A 544 30.94 -8.02 91.89
C CYS A 544 30.58 -8.69 90.56
N ASN A 545 29.47 -9.43 90.51
CA ASN A 545 29.02 -10.19 89.34
C ASN A 545 28.41 -9.28 88.25
N ASP A 546 27.88 -8.10 88.59
CA ASP A 546 27.27 -7.21 87.60
C ASP A 546 28.34 -6.47 86.79
N CYS A 547 29.36 -5.91 87.44
CA CYS A 547 30.42 -5.15 86.77
C CYS A 547 31.70 -5.97 86.50
N GLU A 548 31.74 -7.22 86.95
CA GLU A 548 32.87 -8.16 86.80
C GLU A 548 34.21 -7.64 87.39
N LYS A 549 34.16 -6.87 88.49
CA LYS A 549 35.36 -6.31 89.15
C LYS A 549 35.48 -6.72 90.61
N TYR A 550 36.72 -6.88 91.08
CA TYR A 550 37.04 -7.02 92.51
C TYR A 550 36.91 -5.67 93.22
N ILE A 551 36.16 -5.65 94.31
CA ILE A 551 35.89 -4.45 95.09
C ILE A 551 36.77 -4.38 96.35
N SER A 552 37.37 -5.49 96.79
CA SER A 552 38.43 -5.53 97.83
C SER A 552 39.23 -6.86 97.82
N GLY A 553 40.50 -6.85 98.25
CA GLY A 553 41.39 -8.04 98.26
C GLY A 553 42.02 -8.38 96.89
N HIS A 554 42.53 -9.62 96.73
CA HIS A 554 43.17 -10.16 95.50
C HIS A 554 44.51 -9.55 95.09
N THR A 555 45.54 -9.70 95.94
CA THR A 555 46.89 -9.14 95.72
C THR A 555 47.80 -10.10 94.96
N GLU A 556 48.57 -9.57 94.02
CA GLU A 556 49.47 -10.29 93.11
C GLU A 556 50.73 -10.87 93.80
N ILE A 557 51.09 -12.10 93.45
CA ILE A 557 52.32 -12.82 93.84
C ILE A 557 53.21 -12.96 92.59
N GLY A 558 54.45 -12.46 92.63
CA GLY A 558 55.34 -12.36 91.46
C GLY A 558 55.67 -13.67 90.72
N ILE A 559 56.07 -13.53 89.45
CA ILE A 559 56.37 -14.62 88.49
C ILE A 559 57.63 -15.40 88.87
N ASP A 560 57.58 -16.75 88.82
CA ASP A 560 58.75 -17.62 88.98
C ASP A 560 59.29 -18.08 87.62
N VAL A 561 60.23 -17.31 87.06
CA VAL A 561 60.77 -17.42 85.69
C VAL A 561 61.35 -18.79 85.30
N ASN A 562 61.59 -19.71 86.25
CA ASN A 562 62.20 -21.01 85.95
C ASN A 562 61.18 -22.18 85.81
N ALA A 563 59.90 -21.95 86.09
CA ALA A 563 58.87 -23.00 86.14
C ALA A 563 58.28 -23.38 84.76
N HIS A 564 59.10 -23.80 83.79
CA HIS A 564 58.62 -24.21 82.45
C HIS A 564 58.20 -25.68 82.36
N LYS A 565 57.09 -25.94 81.65
CA LYS A 565 56.64 -27.28 81.26
C LYS A 565 56.39 -27.30 79.74
N TRP A 566 57.19 -28.03 78.99
CA TRP A 566 57.17 -28.02 77.51
C TRP A 566 56.22 -29.08 76.93
N ASP A 567 55.66 -28.82 75.75
CA ASP A 567 54.89 -29.80 74.97
C ASP A 567 55.80 -30.81 74.21
N ASN A 568 55.18 -31.74 73.47
CA ASN A 568 55.88 -32.79 72.71
C ASN A 568 56.51 -32.29 71.38
N GLY A 569 56.35 -31.00 71.04
CA GLY A 569 56.84 -30.37 69.82
C GLY A 569 56.16 -30.81 68.51
N SER A 570 56.10 -29.91 67.53
CA SER A 570 55.48 -30.15 66.21
C SER A 570 56.40 -29.72 65.06
N ILE A 571 56.36 -30.45 63.93
CA ILE A 571 57.12 -30.07 62.73
C ILE A 571 56.42 -28.86 62.11
N THR A 572 57.07 -27.71 62.15
CA THR A 572 56.53 -26.44 61.66
C THR A 572 56.93 -26.17 60.21
N THR A 573 58.02 -26.78 59.73
CA THR A 573 58.43 -26.73 58.32
C THR A 573 58.97 -28.09 57.89
N THR A 574 58.43 -28.67 56.83
CA THR A 574 58.86 -29.99 56.30
C THR A 574 60.04 -29.83 55.34
N ALA A 575 61.05 -30.71 55.41
CA ALA A 575 62.23 -30.66 54.54
C ALA A 575 61.91 -31.04 53.08
N THR A 576 62.40 -30.24 52.12
CA THR A 576 62.27 -30.46 50.67
C THR A 576 63.64 -30.71 50.01
N CYS A 577 63.67 -30.98 48.70
CA CYS A 577 64.91 -31.17 47.96
C CYS A 577 65.82 -29.92 47.85
N LYS A 578 65.41 -28.77 48.42
CA LYS A 578 66.21 -27.54 48.49
C LYS A 578 66.18 -26.80 49.85
N VAL A 579 65.21 -27.09 50.73
CA VAL A 579 64.98 -26.31 51.97
C VAL A 579 64.95 -27.22 53.19
N SER A 580 65.60 -26.82 54.30
CA SER A 580 65.65 -27.62 55.53
C SER A 580 64.37 -27.54 56.36
N GLY A 581 64.00 -28.65 57.02
CA GLY A 581 62.84 -28.67 57.93
C GLY A 581 63.15 -28.13 59.34
N VAL A 582 62.11 -27.79 60.11
CA VAL A 582 62.20 -27.28 61.50
C VAL A 582 61.10 -27.90 62.38
N LYS A 583 61.47 -28.32 63.61
CA LYS A 583 60.54 -28.75 64.67
C LYS A 583 60.56 -27.73 65.83
N THR A 584 59.39 -27.35 66.35
CA THR A 584 59.23 -26.32 67.38
C THR A 584 58.51 -26.87 68.60
N TYR A 585 59.01 -26.57 69.81
CA TYR A 585 58.40 -26.89 71.11
C TYR A 585 57.88 -25.62 71.77
N THR A 586 56.73 -25.71 72.44
CA THR A 586 56.04 -24.57 73.06
C THR A 586 55.79 -24.83 74.55
N CYS A 587 55.97 -23.82 75.41
CA CYS A 587 55.70 -23.94 76.85
C CYS A 587 54.20 -24.01 77.10
N GLN A 588 53.75 -24.97 77.91
CA GLN A 588 52.35 -25.18 78.28
C GLN A 588 51.80 -24.04 79.17
N HIS A 589 52.67 -23.29 79.85
CA HIS A 589 52.28 -22.14 80.67
C HIS A 589 52.30 -20.81 79.90
N ASN A 590 53.03 -20.70 78.77
CA ASN A 590 53.00 -19.52 77.91
C ASN A 590 53.45 -19.86 76.49
N ALA A 591 52.51 -19.72 75.55
CA ALA A 591 52.69 -20.08 74.16
C ALA A 591 53.72 -19.24 73.39
N SER A 592 54.16 -18.10 73.94
CA SER A 592 55.21 -17.25 73.35
C SER A 592 56.62 -17.77 73.64
N HIS A 593 56.80 -18.52 74.72
CA HIS A 593 58.08 -19.17 75.02
C HIS A 593 58.19 -20.41 74.13
N LYS A 594 59.12 -20.36 73.17
CA LYS A 594 59.37 -21.42 72.19
C LYS A 594 60.85 -21.75 72.08
N LYS A 595 61.14 -23.01 71.77
CA LYS A 595 62.47 -23.46 71.34
C LYS A 595 62.36 -24.30 70.07
N THR A 596 63.38 -24.24 69.21
CA THR A 596 63.36 -24.89 67.88
C THR A 596 64.53 -25.86 67.68
N GLU A 597 64.33 -26.82 66.79
CA GLU A 597 65.27 -27.89 66.41
C GLU A 597 65.28 -28.01 64.86
N ASN A 598 66.48 -28.01 64.25
CA ASN A 598 66.67 -28.04 62.78
C ASN A 598 66.76 -29.49 62.26
N LEU A 599 66.01 -29.81 61.20
CA LEU A 599 65.87 -31.17 60.65
C LEU A 599 66.67 -31.42 59.35
N GLY A 600 67.34 -30.42 58.76
CA GLY A 600 68.18 -30.58 57.54
C GLY A 600 67.42 -30.66 56.20
N ILE A 601 68.14 -30.64 55.06
CA ILE A 601 67.61 -30.74 53.67
C ILE A 601 67.51 -32.20 53.24
N ASN A 602 66.42 -32.60 52.57
CA ASN A 602 66.24 -33.97 52.05
C ASN A 602 66.25 -33.97 50.51
N ALA A 603 67.42 -34.19 49.90
CA ALA A 603 67.66 -34.13 48.46
C ALA A 603 66.84 -35.14 47.63
N SER A 604 66.26 -36.16 48.26
CA SER A 604 65.46 -37.22 47.61
C SER A 604 63.96 -36.89 47.55
N ASN A 605 63.51 -35.84 48.25
CA ASN A 605 62.09 -35.61 48.52
C ASN A 605 61.47 -34.63 47.50
N HIS A 606 61.09 -35.13 46.33
CA HIS A 606 60.40 -34.40 45.25
C HIS A 606 58.88 -34.54 45.37
N VAL A 607 58.27 -33.75 46.25
CA VAL A 607 56.83 -33.84 46.54
C VAL A 607 55.95 -33.04 45.56
N ASN A 608 56.44 -31.95 44.98
CA ASN A 608 55.70 -31.14 43.99
C ASN A 608 56.05 -31.57 42.56
N THR A 609 55.43 -32.66 42.10
CA THR A 609 55.69 -33.23 40.76
C THR A 609 54.41 -33.29 39.92
N LYS A 610 54.57 -33.28 38.59
CA LYS A 610 53.47 -33.48 37.63
C LYS A 610 53.86 -34.49 36.55
N ASN A 611 52.89 -35.32 36.15
CA ASN A 611 53.05 -36.25 35.04
C ASN A 611 52.82 -35.53 33.70
N VAL A 612 53.68 -35.79 32.73
CA VAL A 612 53.63 -35.29 31.35
C VAL A 612 53.42 -36.48 30.42
N ALA A 613 52.36 -36.44 29.62
CA ALA A 613 51.94 -37.54 28.76
C ALA A 613 52.87 -37.72 27.53
N GLU A 614 52.87 -38.93 26.96
CA GLU A 614 53.60 -39.26 25.74
C GLU A 614 53.05 -38.48 24.52
N VAL A 615 53.95 -38.01 23.67
CA VAL A 615 53.65 -37.43 22.36
C VAL A 615 54.29 -38.32 21.29
N LYS A 616 53.49 -38.99 20.46
CA LYS A 616 54.02 -39.87 19.41
C LYS A 616 54.69 -39.05 18.29
N ALA A 617 55.77 -39.57 17.74
CA ALA A 617 56.43 -38.98 16.57
C ALA A 617 55.58 -39.17 15.30
N THR A 618 55.50 -38.12 14.47
CA THR A 618 54.79 -38.13 13.18
C THR A 618 55.80 -38.20 12.03
N CYS A 619 55.32 -38.21 10.78
CA CYS A 619 56.17 -38.20 9.58
C CYS A 619 56.99 -36.91 9.39
N THR A 620 56.75 -35.86 10.18
CA THR A 620 57.47 -34.57 10.08
C THR A 620 57.90 -33.98 11.44
N THR A 621 57.37 -34.49 12.57
CA THR A 621 57.62 -33.93 13.91
C THR A 621 58.11 -35.01 14.87
N LYS A 622 59.14 -34.68 15.68
CA LYS A 622 59.68 -35.54 16.73
C LYS A 622 58.63 -35.74 17.85
N GLY A 623 58.63 -36.91 18.46
CA GLY A 623 57.81 -37.24 19.64
C GLY A 623 58.62 -37.22 20.93
N TYR A 624 57.96 -37.46 22.06
CA TYR A 624 58.58 -37.60 23.37
C TYR A 624 57.87 -38.66 24.21
N THR A 625 58.61 -39.47 24.96
CA THR A 625 58.00 -40.42 25.90
C THR A 625 57.31 -39.69 27.06
N ALA A 626 56.41 -40.36 27.78
CA ALA A 626 55.86 -39.82 29.02
C ALA A 626 56.98 -39.59 30.07
N GLY A 627 56.77 -38.65 31.00
CA GLY A 627 57.73 -38.33 32.05
C GLY A 627 57.13 -37.62 33.27
N VAL A 628 57.93 -37.45 34.32
CA VAL A 628 57.55 -36.79 35.58
C VAL A 628 58.44 -35.59 35.81
N TYR A 629 57.82 -34.42 35.96
CA TYR A 629 58.49 -33.12 36.10
C TYR A 629 58.35 -32.59 37.53
N CYS A 630 59.46 -32.24 38.18
CA CYS A 630 59.43 -31.61 39.50
C CYS A 630 59.40 -30.08 39.36
N ASN A 631 58.36 -29.46 39.92
CA ASN A 631 58.16 -28.01 39.84
C ASN A 631 59.14 -27.24 40.75
N ASP A 632 59.63 -27.85 41.82
CA ASP A 632 60.52 -27.19 42.80
C ASP A 632 61.97 -27.07 42.29
N CYS A 633 62.45 -28.06 41.52
CA CYS A 633 63.79 -28.05 40.94
C CYS A 633 63.80 -27.79 39.42
N GLN A 634 62.63 -27.70 38.79
CA GLN A 634 62.43 -27.43 37.36
C GLN A 634 63.16 -28.42 36.44
N LYS A 635 63.16 -29.71 36.81
CA LYS A 635 63.78 -30.78 36.02
C LYS A 635 62.82 -31.96 35.89
N TYR A 636 62.92 -32.68 34.77
CA TYR A 636 62.34 -34.01 34.64
C TYR A 636 63.14 -34.98 35.50
N ILE A 637 62.46 -35.62 36.44
CA ILE A 637 63.07 -36.55 37.39
C ILE A 637 62.96 -38.01 36.91
N SER A 638 62.10 -38.28 35.92
CA SER A 638 62.07 -39.56 35.20
C SER A 638 61.34 -39.42 33.85
N GLY A 639 61.77 -40.13 32.80
CA GLY A 639 61.11 -40.16 31.48
C GLY A 639 61.40 -38.93 30.59
N HIS A 640 60.54 -38.71 29.59
CA HIS A 640 60.63 -37.63 28.58
C HIS A 640 61.82 -37.68 27.60
N ALA A 641 62.13 -38.88 27.08
CA ALA A 641 63.13 -39.03 26.03
C ALA A 641 62.57 -38.65 24.65
N GLU A 642 63.40 -38.03 23.82
CA GLU A 642 63.04 -37.67 22.44
C GLU A 642 62.86 -38.93 21.58
N ILE A 643 61.76 -38.99 20.83
CA ILE A 643 61.46 -40.03 19.84
C ILE A 643 61.70 -39.41 18.46
N ALA A 644 62.62 -39.98 17.69
CA ALA A 644 62.94 -39.50 16.35
C ALA A 644 61.71 -39.50 15.42
N ILE A 645 61.69 -38.59 14.44
CA ILE A 645 60.67 -38.53 13.37
C ILE A 645 60.54 -39.93 12.75
N ASN A 646 59.31 -40.42 12.59
CA ASN A 646 59.04 -41.68 11.92
C ASN A 646 58.40 -41.41 10.55
N PRO A 647 59.17 -41.44 9.45
CA PRO A 647 58.68 -41.10 8.11
C PRO A 647 57.52 -41.97 7.62
N ALA A 648 57.32 -43.16 8.21
CA ALA A 648 56.24 -44.08 7.86
C ALA A 648 54.92 -43.81 8.62
N ASN A 649 54.93 -42.93 9.62
CA ASN A 649 53.80 -42.75 10.54
C ASN A 649 52.89 -41.59 10.12
N HIS A 650 52.04 -41.86 9.12
CA HIS A 650 51.05 -40.92 8.58
C HIS A 650 49.70 -41.05 9.31
N MET A 651 49.54 -40.39 10.45
CA MET A 651 48.34 -40.54 11.28
C MET A 651 47.18 -39.61 10.86
N ASN A 652 47.46 -38.48 10.20
CA ASN A 652 46.45 -37.54 9.70
C ASN A 652 46.28 -37.69 8.18
N THR A 653 45.46 -38.67 7.76
CA THR A 653 45.25 -39.01 6.35
C THR A 653 43.79 -38.89 5.92
N LYS A 654 43.55 -38.49 4.66
CA LYS A 654 42.23 -38.39 4.04
C LYS A 654 42.17 -39.25 2.76
N LYS A 655 41.08 -39.99 2.57
CA LYS A 655 40.78 -40.73 1.31
C LYS A 655 40.26 -39.76 0.25
N MET A 656 40.76 -39.88 -0.98
CA MET A 656 40.34 -39.17 -2.18
C MET A 656 39.65 -40.15 -3.13
N PRO A 657 38.42 -39.87 -3.59
CA PRO A 657 37.67 -40.74 -4.51
C PRO A 657 38.23 -40.69 -5.94
N GLU A 658 37.86 -41.66 -6.79
CA GLU A 658 38.24 -41.70 -8.21
C GLU A 658 37.50 -40.67 -9.05
N THR A 659 38.15 -40.17 -10.10
CA THR A 659 37.59 -39.27 -11.12
C THR A 659 37.90 -39.79 -12.53
N PRO A 660 36.90 -40.07 -13.39
CA PRO A 660 37.14 -40.59 -14.74
C PRO A 660 37.69 -39.52 -15.71
N ALA A 661 38.46 -39.95 -16.72
CA ALA A 661 39.05 -39.07 -17.74
C ALA A 661 38.02 -38.68 -18.82
N THR A 662 38.11 -37.44 -19.32
CA THR A 662 37.28 -36.90 -20.41
C THR A 662 38.17 -36.42 -21.57
N PHE A 663 37.57 -36.01 -22.70
CA PHE A 663 38.34 -35.48 -23.84
C PHE A 663 39.06 -34.16 -23.52
N GLU A 664 38.59 -33.40 -22.51
CA GLU A 664 39.15 -32.11 -22.13
C GLU A 664 40.02 -32.16 -20.87
N ASN A 665 39.84 -33.15 -19.98
CA ASN A 665 40.53 -33.24 -18.69
C ASN A 665 41.00 -34.67 -18.37
N VAL A 666 42.18 -34.78 -17.76
CA VAL A 666 42.71 -36.06 -17.26
C VAL A 666 41.90 -36.54 -16.05
N GLY A 667 41.72 -37.85 -15.92
CA GLY A 667 41.11 -38.47 -14.73
C GLY A 667 42.15 -38.84 -13.68
N TYR A 668 41.73 -39.28 -12.49
CA TYR A 668 42.63 -39.81 -11.44
C TYR A 668 42.02 -41.03 -10.73
N THR A 669 42.85 -42.01 -10.38
CA THR A 669 42.41 -43.14 -9.54
C THR A 669 42.17 -42.69 -8.08
N ALA A 670 41.41 -43.46 -7.30
CA ALA A 670 41.29 -43.22 -5.86
C ALA A 670 42.66 -43.28 -5.14
N GLY A 671 42.82 -42.54 -4.04
CA GLY A 671 44.08 -42.47 -3.29
C GLY A 671 43.94 -41.99 -1.85
N VAL A 672 45.05 -42.00 -1.09
CA VAL A 672 45.11 -41.56 0.31
C VAL A 672 46.17 -40.47 0.44
N TYR A 673 45.79 -39.31 0.96
CA TYR A 673 46.63 -38.12 1.13
C TYR A 673 46.95 -37.89 2.60
N CYS A 674 48.22 -37.65 2.93
CA CYS A 674 48.63 -37.27 4.27
C CYS A 674 48.71 -35.74 4.39
N ASN A 675 47.94 -35.19 5.33
CA ASN A 675 47.86 -33.75 5.55
C ASN A 675 49.13 -33.17 6.19
N ASP A 676 49.86 -33.99 6.96
CA ASP A 676 51.04 -33.54 7.72
C ASP A 676 52.27 -33.36 6.82
N CYS A 677 52.49 -34.25 5.85
CA CYS A 677 53.61 -34.18 4.90
C CYS A 677 53.22 -33.65 3.51
N LYS A 678 51.93 -33.39 3.29
CA LYS A 678 51.36 -32.91 2.02
C LYS A 678 51.70 -33.79 0.81
N LYS A 679 51.66 -35.11 0.99
CA LYS A 679 51.94 -36.10 -0.08
C LYS A 679 50.86 -37.17 -0.12
N TYR A 680 50.60 -37.70 -1.33
CA TYR A 680 49.83 -38.92 -1.52
C TYR A 680 50.68 -40.12 -1.10
N ILE A 681 50.15 -40.90 -0.16
CA ILE A 681 50.85 -42.06 0.41
C ILE A 681 50.45 -43.36 -0.29
N SER A 682 49.34 -43.39 -1.02
CA SER A 682 49.00 -44.46 -1.97
C SER A 682 47.93 -44.00 -2.97
N GLY A 683 47.95 -44.54 -4.19
CA GLY A 683 46.96 -44.24 -5.25
C GLY A 683 47.10 -42.84 -5.86
N HIS A 684 46.01 -42.36 -6.47
CA HIS A 684 45.92 -41.08 -7.19
C HIS A 684 46.83 -40.93 -8.43
N VAL A 685 46.75 -41.90 -9.34
CA VAL A 685 47.49 -41.89 -10.62
C VAL A 685 46.64 -41.23 -11.71
N GLU A 686 47.27 -40.38 -12.51
CA GLU A 686 46.65 -39.66 -13.63
C GLU A 686 46.25 -40.63 -14.76
N ILE A 687 45.02 -40.49 -15.26
CA ILE A 687 44.43 -41.23 -16.36
C ILE A 687 44.40 -40.29 -17.58
N PRO A 688 45.15 -40.57 -18.67
CA PRO A 688 45.27 -39.67 -19.82
C PRO A 688 43.93 -39.34 -20.50
N LYS A 689 43.83 -38.13 -21.10
CA LYS A 689 42.67 -37.69 -21.87
C LYS A 689 42.39 -38.63 -23.04
N LEU A 690 41.11 -38.81 -23.36
CA LEU A 690 40.69 -39.57 -24.55
C LEU A 690 41.05 -38.76 -25.81
N VAL A 691 41.71 -39.39 -26.80
CA VAL A 691 42.21 -38.71 -28.03
C VAL A 691 41.50 -39.26 -29.27
N PRO A 692 40.87 -38.42 -30.12
CA PRO A 692 40.36 -38.85 -31.42
C PRO A 692 41.44 -38.77 -32.52
N GLU A 693 41.57 -39.83 -33.33
CA GLU A 693 42.45 -39.91 -34.51
C GLU A 693 41.89 -39.14 -35.75
N PHE A 694 42.82 -38.61 -36.56
CA PHE A 694 42.81 -37.64 -37.68
C PHE A 694 41.81 -37.88 -38.87
N THR A 695 41.50 -36.95 -39.80
CA THR A 695 42.36 -36.13 -40.71
C THR A 695 41.67 -34.93 -41.41
N ASP A 696 42.47 -33.91 -41.77
CA ASP A 696 42.25 -32.64 -42.51
C ASP A 696 41.67 -32.68 -43.95
N SER A 697 40.99 -31.60 -44.40
CA SER A 697 41.43 -30.76 -45.55
C SER A 697 40.55 -29.50 -45.85
N LYS A 698 41.19 -28.32 -45.82
CA LYS A 698 41.14 -27.12 -46.70
C LYS A 698 39.88 -26.61 -47.45
N ASP A 699 39.73 -25.27 -47.34
CA ASP A 699 39.19 -24.25 -48.28
C ASP A 699 37.68 -24.13 -48.58
N ALA A 700 37.06 -23.02 -48.13
CA ALA A 700 36.22 -22.11 -48.94
C ALA A 700 35.56 -20.99 -48.09
N LYS A 701 35.90 -19.73 -48.36
CA LYS A 701 35.11 -18.53 -48.00
C LYS A 701 34.70 -17.86 -49.30
N GLU A 702 33.39 -17.85 -49.62
CA GLU A 702 32.63 -16.78 -50.30
C GLU A 702 31.23 -17.30 -50.74
N SER A 703 30.16 -16.76 -50.15
CA SER A 703 28.88 -16.40 -50.80
C SER A 703 27.78 -16.14 -49.76
N GLY A 704 26.90 -15.18 -50.07
CA GLY A 704 25.80 -14.75 -49.22
C GLY A 704 24.66 -15.77 -49.07
N ASN A 705 24.03 -15.67 -47.88
CA ASN A 705 22.77 -16.21 -47.39
C ASN A 705 22.57 -17.74 -47.28
N ASN A 706 22.14 -18.17 -46.09
CA ASN A 706 21.62 -19.50 -45.71
C ASN A 706 22.64 -20.64 -45.58
N ILE A 707 23.38 -20.68 -44.47
CA ILE A 707 24.73 -20.14 -44.59
C ILE A 707 25.50 -21.24 -45.32
N ILE A 708 25.66 -21.10 -46.64
CA ILE A 708 25.77 -22.24 -47.56
C ILE A 708 26.99 -23.10 -47.20
N SER A 709 26.76 -24.37 -46.83
CA SER A 709 27.80 -25.40 -46.89
C SER A 709 27.92 -25.85 -48.34
N ASN A 710 28.78 -25.15 -49.08
CA ASN A 710 29.38 -25.45 -50.39
C ASN A 710 28.62 -26.20 -51.51
N ASN A 711 27.29 -26.36 -51.48
CA ASN A 711 26.48 -26.87 -52.60
C ASN A 711 24.95 -26.59 -52.49
N GLY A 712 24.51 -25.59 -51.70
CA GLY A 712 23.18 -24.98 -51.86
C GLY A 712 21.93 -25.87 -51.68
N LEU A 713 22.01 -26.96 -50.93
CA LEU A 713 20.87 -27.86 -50.68
C LEU A 713 20.47 -27.89 -49.19
N THR A 714 19.18 -27.66 -48.92
CA THR A 714 18.55 -27.76 -47.59
C THR A 714 18.37 -29.23 -47.17
N VAL A 715 18.20 -29.50 -45.87
CA VAL A 715 17.95 -30.86 -45.33
C VAL A 715 16.76 -31.56 -46.02
N ALA A 716 15.73 -30.78 -46.38
CA ALA A 716 14.60 -31.27 -47.17
C ALA A 716 14.96 -31.67 -48.61
N GLN A 717 15.97 -31.03 -49.21
CA GLN A 717 16.46 -31.36 -50.55
C GLN A 717 17.40 -32.57 -50.55
N LEU A 718 18.22 -32.76 -49.50
CA LEU A 718 19.07 -33.94 -49.31
C LEU A 718 18.27 -35.26 -49.23
N LEU A 719 17.15 -35.25 -48.51
CA LEU A 719 16.25 -36.41 -48.40
C LEU A 719 15.53 -36.72 -49.73
N SER A 720 15.30 -35.71 -50.57
CA SER A 720 14.61 -35.88 -51.87
C SER A 720 15.51 -36.46 -52.97
N GLN A 721 16.83 -36.32 -52.86
CA GLN A 721 17.80 -36.69 -53.90
C GLN A 721 18.55 -38.00 -53.65
N ALA A 722 18.73 -38.42 -52.38
CA ALA A 722 19.35 -39.71 -52.06
C ALA A 722 18.53 -40.92 -52.56
N GLY A 723 17.21 -40.79 -52.69
CA GLY A 723 16.33 -41.86 -53.17
C GLY A 723 16.22 -42.03 -54.69
N LYS A 724 16.92 -41.23 -55.50
CA LYS A 724 16.75 -41.20 -56.97
C LYS A 724 18.02 -41.48 -57.79
N GLY A 725 19.06 -42.05 -57.17
CA GLY A 725 20.30 -42.41 -57.88
C GLY A 725 21.14 -41.21 -58.32
N ALA A 726 20.94 -40.04 -57.71
CA ALA A 726 21.80 -38.88 -57.89
C ALA A 726 23.00 -38.97 -56.93
N VAL A 727 24.21 -38.84 -57.45
CA VAL A 727 25.47 -38.96 -56.69
C VAL A 727 25.72 -37.69 -55.89
N ILE A 728 25.27 -37.66 -54.64
CA ILE A 728 25.57 -36.55 -53.71
C ILE A 728 26.94 -36.84 -53.08
N LYS A 729 27.94 -35.98 -53.28
CA LYS A 729 29.26 -36.16 -52.65
C LYS A 729 29.39 -35.28 -51.41
N THR A 730 29.87 -35.83 -50.30
CA THR A 730 30.33 -35.05 -49.15
C THR A 730 31.57 -34.23 -49.50
N THR A 731 31.94 -33.27 -48.67
CA THR A 731 33.10 -32.39 -48.90
C THR A 731 34.44 -33.14 -48.98
N ASP A 732 34.52 -34.36 -48.45
CA ASP A 732 35.65 -35.30 -48.62
C ASP A 732 35.54 -36.17 -49.89
N GLY A 733 34.59 -35.87 -50.78
CA GLY A 733 34.43 -36.50 -52.10
C GLY A 733 33.69 -37.84 -52.11
N LYS A 734 33.25 -38.35 -50.95
CA LYS A 734 32.55 -39.63 -50.85
C LYS A 734 31.09 -39.51 -51.24
N SER A 735 30.57 -40.49 -51.99
CA SER A 735 29.17 -40.47 -52.45
C SER A 735 28.25 -40.95 -51.32
N VAL A 736 27.19 -40.20 -51.04
CA VAL A 736 26.11 -40.56 -50.11
C VAL A 736 25.14 -41.45 -50.87
N GLU A 737 24.89 -42.64 -50.35
CA GLU A 737 23.99 -43.62 -50.98
C GLU A 737 22.57 -43.53 -50.40
N ASN A 738 22.44 -43.26 -49.09
CA ASN A 738 21.15 -43.12 -48.42
C ASN A 738 21.22 -42.17 -47.21
N ALA A 739 20.09 -41.54 -46.86
CA ALA A 739 19.96 -40.68 -45.69
C ALA A 739 18.69 -41.05 -44.92
N THR A 740 18.80 -41.30 -43.62
CA THR A 740 17.67 -41.73 -42.78
C THR A 740 17.62 -40.90 -41.50
N LEU A 741 16.45 -40.33 -41.19
CA LEU A 741 16.24 -39.62 -39.93
C LEU A 741 16.10 -40.61 -38.77
N ILE A 742 16.78 -40.34 -37.65
CA ILE A 742 16.68 -41.15 -36.44
C ILE A 742 16.63 -40.20 -35.23
N GLY A 743 15.45 -40.08 -34.61
CA GLY A 743 15.23 -39.16 -33.50
C GLY A 743 15.44 -37.69 -33.88
N THR A 744 16.17 -36.94 -33.05
CA THR A 744 16.55 -35.53 -33.29
C THR A 744 17.79 -35.37 -34.19
N GLY A 745 18.30 -36.46 -34.76
CA GLY A 745 19.45 -36.48 -35.66
C GLY A 745 19.18 -37.17 -36.99
N MET A 746 20.18 -37.18 -37.86
CA MET A 746 20.14 -37.87 -39.15
C MET A 746 21.37 -38.75 -39.33
N VAL A 747 21.18 -39.95 -39.88
CA VAL A 747 22.26 -40.85 -40.27
C VAL A 747 22.39 -40.85 -41.79
N LEU A 748 23.59 -40.51 -42.27
CA LEU A 748 23.97 -40.66 -43.67
C LEU A 748 24.69 -42.01 -43.83
N THR A 749 24.26 -42.80 -44.81
CA THR A 749 24.97 -44.01 -45.26
C THR A 749 25.69 -43.68 -46.56
N MET A 750 27.00 -43.82 -46.54
CA MET A 750 27.88 -43.56 -47.68
C MET A 750 27.98 -44.80 -48.57
N ALA A 751 28.32 -44.62 -49.84
CA ALA A 751 28.46 -45.69 -50.83
C ALA A 751 29.60 -46.69 -50.54
N ASP A 752 30.46 -46.40 -49.55
CA ASP A 752 31.47 -47.35 -49.02
C ASP A 752 30.96 -48.15 -47.79
N GLY A 753 29.69 -47.99 -47.42
CA GLY A 753 29.03 -48.66 -46.30
C GLY A 753 29.21 -47.97 -44.94
N SER A 754 30.01 -46.89 -44.85
CA SER A 754 30.20 -46.15 -43.61
C SER A 754 28.96 -45.30 -43.25
N LYS A 755 28.68 -45.16 -41.95
CA LYS A 755 27.57 -44.35 -41.42
C LYS A 755 28.10 -43.12 -40.69
N LYS A 756 27.50 -41.95 -40.96
CA LYS A 756 27.78 -40.67 -40.27
C LYS A 756 26.52 -40.16 -39.59
N GLU A 757 26.60 -39.94 -38.28
CA GLU A 757 25.54 -39.33 -37.47
C GLU A 757 25.72 -37.82 -37.39
N ILE A 758 24.63 -37.09 -37.62
CA ILE A 758 24.57 -35.63 -37.48
C ILE A 758 23.53 -35.31 -36.42
N VAL A 759 23.96 -34.62 -35.36
CA VAL A 759 23.10 -34.16 -34.25
C VAL A 759 22.74 -32.69 -34.50
N VAL A 760 21.45 -32.37 -34.50
CA VAL A 760 20.95 -31.00 -34.67
C VAL A 760 20.59 -30.43 -33.30
N TYR A 761 21.28 -29.38 -32.86
CA TYR A 761 21.01 -28.71 -31.58
C TYR A 761 20.19 -27.43 -31.80
N GLY A 762 19.03 -27.37 -31.16
CA GLY A 762 18.14 -26.22 -31.01
C GLY A 762 16.89 -26.69 -30.29
N ASP A 763 16.43 -25.93 -29.29
CA ASP A 763 15.09 -26.15 -28.73
C ASP A 763 14.08 -25.80 -29.84
N VAL A 764 13.23 -26.78 -30.11
CA VAL A 764 12.25 -26.77 -31.19
C VAL A 764 10.89 -26.78 -30.51
N ASP A 765 10.29 -25.61 -30.25
CA ASP A 765 8.84 -25.51 -30.18
C ASP A 765 8.34 -26.10 -31.49
N GLY A 766 7.41 -27.06 -31.46
CA GLY A 766 7.08 -27.95 -32.57
C GLY A 766 6.73 -27.29 -33.91
N ASP A 767 7.76 -26.76 -34.59
CA ASP A 767 7.90 -26.21 -35.95
C ASP A 767 8.94 -25.06 -36.11
N GLY A 768 9.60 -24.56 -35.06
CA GLY A 768 10.99 -24.05 -35.11
C GLY A 768 11.38 -23.02 -36.18
N LYS A 769 10.46 -22.15 -36.64
CA LYS A 769 10.76 -20.96 -37.46
C LYS A 769 9.86 -19.76 -37.15
N ILE A 770 10.53 -18.63 -36.92
CA ILE A 770 10.03 -17.25 -36.78
C ILE A 770 9.14 -16.89 -37.98
N SER A 771 7.88 -16.53 -37.73
CA SER A 771 6.94 -16.10 -38.78
C SER A 771 7.00 -14.59 -39.01
N ALA A 772 6.66 -14.17 -40.23
CA ALA A 772 6.83 -12.82 -40.76
C ALA A 772 5.95 -11.72 -40.10
N ALA A 773 5.46 -11.93 -38.88
CA ALA A 773 4.76 -10.93 -38.06
C ALA A 773 5.76 -10.03 -37.31
N ASP A 774 6.87 -10.56 -36.80
CA ASP A 774 7.82 -9.79 -35.97
C ASP A 774 8.89 -9.03 -36.78
N ALA A 775 9.06 -9.35 -38.07
CA ALA A 775 9.90 -8.58 -39.00
C ALA A 775 9.16 -7.40 -39.66
N ARG A 776 7.82 -7.33 -39.53
CA ARG A 776 6.99 -6.25 -40.11
C ARG A 776 6.75 -5.08 -39.16
N GLN A 777 7.16 -5.19 -37.89
CA GLN A 777 7.00 -4.15 -36.87
C GLN A 777 8.22 -3.21 -36.74
N ALA A 778 9.30 -3.43 -37.52
CA ALA A 778 10.53 -2.62 -37.48
C ALA A 778 10.82 -1.79 -38.76
N LEU A 779 9.95 -1.78 -39.79
CA LEU A 779 10.23 -1.07 -41.06
C LEU A 779 9.02 -0.36 -41.71
N ARG A 780 8.14 0.24 -40.91
CA ARG A 780 7.13 1.23 -41.36
C ARG A 780 7.14 2.51 -40.53
N ALA A 781 8.34 2.96 -40.19
CA ALA A 781 8.60 4.39 -40.12
C ALA A 781 8.52 4.96 -41.56
N SER A 782 8.04 6.19 -41.68
CA SER A 782 8.01 7.04 -42.89
C SER A 782 7.08 6.64 -44.06
N VAL A 783 6.03 7.46 -44.22
CA VAL A 783 5.22 7.76 -45.42
C VAL A 783 4.11 6.75 -45.80
N GLY A 784 2.85 7.21 -45.70
CA GLY A 784 1.69 6.62 -46.40
C GLY A 784 1.81 6.77 -47.92
N LEU A 785 0.85 6.44 -48.78
CA LEU A 785 -0.57 6.09 -48.72
C LEU A 785 -0.88 5.62 -50.17
N GLU A 786 -1.99 4.94 -50.41
CA GLU A 786 -2.65 4.89 -51.74
C GLU A 786 -1.89 4.28 -52.96
N LYS A 787 -1.70 2.95 -52.98
CA LYS A 787 -1.91 2.11 -54.18
C LYS A 787 -1.68 0.61 -53.90
N PHE A 788 -2.44 0.07 -52.95
CA PHE A 788 -2.81 -1.34 -52.96
C PHE A 788 -4.35 -1.48 -52.98
N LYS A 789 -5.01 -0.49 -53.59
CA LYS A 789 -6.35 -0.61 -54.13
C LYS A 789 -6.31 -1.62 -55.30
N GLU A 790 -7.43 -2.28 -55.52
CA GLU A 790 -7.91 -2.64 -56.87
C GLU A 790 -6.96 -3.53 -57.71
N ASP A 791 -7.02 -4.87 -57.54
CA ASP A 791 -6.96 -5.86 -58.66
C ASP A 791 -6.68 -7.32 -58.27
N SER A 792 -7.52 -7.98 -57.46
CA SER A 792 -7.58 -9.47 -57.56
C SER A 792 -8.92 -10.07 -57.14
N ALA A 793 -10.02 -9.42 -57.53
CA ALA A 793 -11.28 -10.11 -57.73
C ALA A 793 -11.20 -10.88 -59.06
N LYS A 794 -10.70 -12.13 -59.11
CA LYS A 794 -10.84 -12.99 -60.31
C LYS A 794 -10.49 -14.49 -60.22
N TYR A 795 -10.73 -15.19 -59.11
CA TYR A 795 -11.01 -16.64 -59.19
C TYR A 795 -12.22 -17.04 -58.34
N LYS A 796 -13.27 -17.45 -59.06
CA LYS A 796 -14.62 -17.83 -58.62
C LYS A 796 -14.75 -19.36 -58.63
N ALA A 797 -15.39 -19.88 -57.57
CA ALA A 797 -16.51 -20.85 -57.58
C ALA A 797 -16.28 -22.38 -57.72
N ALA A 798 -16.94 -23.08 -56.77
CA ALA A 798 -17.76 -24.33 -56.85
C ALA A 798 -17.33 -25.37 -55.78
N LYS A 799 -18.19 -26.07 -55.00
CA LYS A 799 -19.65 -26.19 -54.86
C LYS A 799 -19.93 -27.11 -53.64
N ARG A 800 -21.05 -26.89 -52.93
CA ARG A 800 -21.87 -27.84 -52.12
C ARG A 800 -21.25 -28.41 -50.81
N GLY A 801 -21.94 -28.48 -49.67
CA GLY A 801 -23.37 -28.34 -49.41
C GLY A 801 -23.72 -27.97 -47.95
N SER A 802 -24.93 -27.44 -47.81
CA SER A 802 -25.60 -26.98 -46.60
C SER A 802 -26.09 -28.14 -45.73
N VAL A 803 -26.04 -27.99 -44.41
CA VAL A 803 -27.15 -28.30 -43.48
C VAL A 803 -27.12 -27.27 -42.34
N ASP A 804 -28.31 -26.76 -42.03
CA ASP A 804 -28.66 -25.68 -41.11
C ASP A 804 -28.72 -26.07 -39.61
N LYS A 805 -28.62 -25.03 -38.77
CA LYS A 805 -29.22 -24.80 -37.42
C LYS A 805 -28.69 -25.55 -36.17
N LEU A 806 -28.02 -24.80 -35.29
CA LEU A 806 -28.54 -24.37 -33.96
C LEU A 806 -27.64 -23.25 -33.41
N SER A 807 -28.24 -22.24 -32.79
CA SER A 807 -27.61 -21.01 -32.33
C SER A 807 -27.11 -21.14 -30.88
N ALA A 808 -26.11 -20.34 -30.51
CA ALA A 808 -25.56 -20.25 -29.15
C ALA A 808 -26.51 -19.58 -28.12
N ALA A 809 -27.83 -19.65 -28.35
CA ALA A 809 -28.81 -19.69 -27.26
C ALA A 809 -28.74 -21.04 -26.52
N ASP A 810 -28.37 -22.13 -27.20
CA ASP A 810 -28.17 -23.45 -26.57
C ASP A 810 -26.79 -23.59 -25.89
N ALA A 811 -25.82 -22.74 -26.25
CA ALA A 811 -24.57 -22.63 -25.50
C ALA A 811 -24.70 -21.78 -24.22
N ARG A 812 -25.78 -21.00 -24.10
CA ARG A 812 -26.06 -20.15 -22.94
C ARG A 812 -26.94 -20.84 -21.87
N LEU A 813 -27.36 -22.08 -22.11
CA LEU A 813 -28.16 -22.88 -21.19
C LEU A 813 -27.36 -23.88 -20.34
N ILE A 814 -26.03 -23.99 -20.54
CA ILE A 814 -25.16 -24.92 -19.79
C ILE A 814 -24.18 -24.20 -18.83
N LEU A 815 -24.02 -22.88 -18.92
CA LEU A 815 -23.04 -22.13 -18.12
C LEU A 815 -23.62 -20.95 -17.33
N ARG A 816 -24.69 -21.22 -16.58
CA ARG A 816 -25.09 -20.47 -15.40
C ARG A 816 -25.55 -21.42 -14.29
N ALA A 817 -24.61 -21.92 -13.48
CA ALA A 817 -24.81 -22.28 -12.06
C ALA A 817 -23.63 -23.12 -11.55
N SER A 818 -22.74 -22.50 -10.74
CA SER A 818 -22.00 -23.16 -9.65
C SER A 818 -21.23 -22.12 -8.81
N VAL A 819 -22.00 -21.30 -8.08
CA VAL A 819 -21.84 -20.78 -6.69
C VAL A 819 -20.57 -19.96 -6.33
N GLY A 820 -20.63 -18.81 -5.65
CA GLY A 820 -21.60 -18.43 -4.60
C GLY A 820 -21.82 -16.94 -4.31
N LEU A 821 -22.85 -16.75 -3.50
CA LEU A 821 -23.75 -15.61 -3.33
C LEU A 821 -23.52 -14.90 -1.98
N GLU A 822 -23.84 -13.61 -1.91
CA GLU A 822 -24.38 -12.99 -0.69
C GLU A 822 -25.68 -12.21 -1.04
N ASP A 823 -26.65 -12.28 -0.13
CA ASP A 823 -28.11 -12.19 -0.32
C ASP A 823 -28.70 -10.75 -0.24
N PRO A 824 -29.55 -10.30 -1.19
CA PRO A 824 -30.24 -9.01 -1.13
C PRO A 824 -31.69 -9.04 -0.58
N LYS A 825 -32.09 -10.01 0.25
CA LYS A 825 -33.42 -10.00 0.92
C LYS A 825 -33.49 -9.24 2.27
N ALA A 826 -32.61 -8.26 2.50
CA ALA A 826 -32.54 -7.54 3.79
C ALA A 826 -33.00 -6.06 3.79
N TRP A 827 -33.67 -5.54 2.75
CA TRP A 827 -34.07 -4.12 2.72
C TRP A 827 -35.57 -3.83 2.52
N MET A 828 -36.42 -4.83 2.77
CA MET A 828 -37.86 -4.62 3.01
C MET A 828 -38.23 -5.00 4.44
N LYS A 829 -37.51 -4.42 5.40
CA LYS A 829 -37.92 -4.33 6.79
C LYS A 829 -37.45 -3.02 7.41
#